data_AF-A0A9D7KR71-F1
#
_entry.id   AF-A0A9D7KR71-F1
#
_cell.length_a   1.000
_cell.length_b   1.000
_cell.length_c   1.000
_cell.angle_alpha   90.00
_cell.angle_beta   90.00
_cell.angle_gamma   90.00
#
_symmetry.space_group_name_H-M   'P 1'
#
loop_
_entity.id
_entity.type
_entity.pdbx_description
1 polymer ?
#
loop_
_entity_poly.entity_id
_entity_poly.type
_entity_poly.pdbx_seq_one_letter_code
_entity_poly.pdbx_strand_id
1 'polypeptide(L)'
;MGTFDISRINFDKKKHYTSVRMQQGRVLTDDDWNENERIDKEIQRVTNSEIIGSFGTSNDGFKIENLRLDSGLINFDILPGTLYLGGLRLELEEMETYRLQKDWLQQPALLNGSPDISESEQYDLVYLETWQQAVSAVEDSSLFEVALGGPDTTTRVRNMRRVLIASGIGQCSCVEAWNKLVEQWQAENKGTLNKQHERIADIQLKVTFLNTGLPDDLCSPSAAGGYLGAENQAIRVQLIDNNHFTWGFDNAAPFYKVTISADGKTVHVITDPKDQYHWPLSNQVVEILPWSAVLSNGEKVAAQQGHLTKVESSYDPDSGEFTIVDSLPADFGADWKSRANKDDLDDQDPAEYFYMRIWNRGDDLSSDSKINITFGTPQLLGHTGLQITITGNDAVASDFWVIAARPETPNLVVPWELEHGLPPHGVRRFFAPLALIQWMPSTFNEGNLEGKIIHDCRKKFHPLTEQGCCCTFTVGDGKQSQGDFNSIQEAVDNLPGAGGKICVLAGEHIANVSILNRKQIRISGCGEHSIVRPSSDKMDAPIFLIQNSQKIQIDNLTLMALDGIAVEVNDTKDSKVGSEKITIKENQIIAGIHAIRITATDIGIDNCIDILYNQIGMMDKPIGKAAIFSIADDVLIERNRIVVIPAPNKDDPDDPRNPDNPGDKDPFDPCRDPRLSYVNGFSLAYYSYSLIRYVVIYNPSGRFIKGYQAEGGIQIGGTSERVRILENEIIGGKGNGITLGHLTQVYSRNYTTAFSYNDNNFEYSPLYEIIIERNKIFQMGLSGISALLYGGESSHLSIVNDISIYRNHIRYCTHQLPERNSNTSSTNLAFGGIILNDCENGNISENRIEENGRSETIPVCGIYIFYGEKIIISTNYIVKNGLPITDNDTPIIAGARGGIVIKMSFKAADFKNVFDAKIPSFDGIPAVKLIDNIVEQPLGHALFIMAFGPVSAIGNQFTSLSTDKTNMLSLFASSVLIFNLGVSKDLLLIGFQNMANSNSPTSDGSALSTSYLQLLQSLQYLPNGKVMFSGNQTTLDMRSASINFGISSQLICSLDDIAFNNNQSELAGFLSLEKGSTSFDLMLFNTMLIAATIRSNDNRFSDGLALTFYSLFSYGYMNTALGNQSTHCLMTFGTLRSIYHNIILIDDLCNDQKQYLSEAMAVPVGKDY
;
A
#
# COMPACT_ATOMS: atom_id res chain seq x y z
N MET A 1 -20.84 -25.52 -48.32
CA MET A 1 -19.41 -25.55 -47.96
C MET A 1 -18.79 -26.73 -48.65
N GLY A 2 -17.49 -26.71 -48.98
CA GLY A 2 -16.80 -27.96 -49.33
C GLY A 2 -16.89 -28.99 -48.19
N THR A 3 -16.70 -30.27 -48.50
CA THR A 3 -16.43 -31.32 -47.51
C THR A 3 -15.08 -31.96 -47.82
N PHE A 4 -14.46 -32.57 -46.80
CA PHE A 4 -13.24 -33.35 -47.00
C PHE A 4 -13.63 -34.72 -47.54
N ASP A 5 -13.10 -35.16 -48.67
CA ASP A 5 -13.18 -36.58 -49.03
C ASP A 5 -12.22 -37.37 -48.12
N ILE A 6 -12.75 -37.91 -47.03
CA ILE A 6 -11.99 -38.64 -46.01
C ILE A 6 -12.65 -39.96 -45.70
N SER A 7 -11.82 -40.97 -45.44
CA SER A 7 -12.30 -42.33 -45.26
C SER A 7 -13.01 -42.54 -43.92
N ARG A 8 -12.60 -41.83 -42.85
CA ARG A 8 -13.18 -41.89 -41.50
C ARG A 8 -12.72 -40.74 -40.59
N ILE A 9 -13.28 -40.70 -39.37
CA ILE A 9 -12.91 -39.77 -38.30
C ILE A 9 -12.75 -40.58 -37.00
N ASN A 10 -11.52 -40.81 -36.54
CA ASN A 10 -11.24 -41.65 -35.36
C ASN A 10 -10.80 -40.89 -34.09
N PHE A 11 -10.61 -39.57 -34.20
CA PHE A 11 -10.05 -38.78 -33.11
C PHE A 11 -10.93 -38.83 -31.84
N ASP A 12 -10.36 -39.36 -30.75
CA ASP A 12 -10.98 -39.37 -29.42
C ASP A 12 -10.04 -38.73 -28.39
N LYS A 13 -10.42 -37.54 -27.92
CA LYS A 13 -9.68 -36.78 -26.91
C LYS A 13 -9.45 -37.54 -25.60
N LYS A 14 -10.27 -38.54 -25.26
CA LYS A 14 -10.13 -39.33 -24.02
C LYS A 14 -8.95 -40.30 -24.06
N LYS A 15 -8.41 -40.60 -25.25
CA LYS A 15 -7.26 -41.50 -25.45
C LYS A 15 -5.91 -40.81 -25.19
N HIS A 16 -5.90 -39.49 -25.04
CA HIS A 16 -4.70 -38.68 -24.73
C HIS A 16 -3.50 -38.91 -25.69
N TYR A 17 -3.76 -39.21 -26.96
CA TYR A 17 -2.72 -39.26 -27.97
C TYR A 17 -2.15 -37.86 -28.24
N THR A 18 -0.85 -37.79 -28.49
CA THR A 18 -0.13 -36.53 -28.73
C THR A 18 0.42 -36.39 -30.15
N SER A 19 0.44 -37.47 -30.94
CA SER A 19 0.76 -37.46 -32.38
C SER A 19 0.70 -38.89 -32.95
N VAL A 20 0.71 -39.01 -34.28
CA VAL A 20 0.77 -40.29 -35.03
C VAL A 20 2.22 -40.61 -35.41
N ARG A 21 2.59 -41.90 -35.51
CA ARG A 21 3.93 -42.36 -35.90
C ARG A 21 3.88 -43.29 -37.09
N MET A 22 4.47 -42.88 -38.21
CA MET A 22 4.65 -43.74 -39.37
C MET A 22 5.59 -44.91 -39.01
N GLN A 23 5.14 -46.13 -39.29
CA GLN A 23 5.93 -47.34 -39.06
C GLN A 23 6.57 -47.83 -40.36
N GLN A 24 7.81 -48.30 -40.28
CA GLN A 24 8.53 -48.82 -41.44
C GLN A 24 7.75 -49.98 -42.09
N GLY A 25 7.49 -49.85 -43.39
CA GLY A 25 6.85 -50.89 -44.20
C GLY A 25 5.34 -51.04 -44.02
N ARG A 26 4.65 -50.09 -43.35
CA ARG A 26 3.18 -50.05 -43.24
C ARG A 26 2.56 -49.07 -44.24
N VAL A 27 1.32 -49.36 -44.65
CA VAL A 27 0.53 -48.48 -45.52
C VAL A 27 0.05 -47.27 -44.70
N LEU A 28 0.19 -46.07 -45.25
CA LEU A 28 -0.35 -44.84 -44.68
C LEU A 28 -1.79 -44.65 -45.18
N THR A 29 -2.73 -44.38 -44.27
CA THR A 29 -4.10 -43.97 -44.61
C THR A 29 -4.25 -42.46 -44.52
N ASP A 30 -5.26 -41.90 -45.19
CA ASP A 30 -5.63 -40.48 -45.07
C ASP A 30 -5.99 -40.11 -43.63
N ASP A 31 -6.64 -41.02 -42.90
CA ASP A 31 -6.99 -40.87 -41.49
C ASP A 31 -5.75 -40.69 -40.61
N ASP A 32 -4.64 -41.40 -40.87
CA ASP A 32 -3.40 -41.24 -40.09
C ASP A 32 -2.83 -39.81 -40.20
N TRP A 33 -2.87 -39.21 -41.40
CA TRP A 33 -2.43 -37.83 -41.62
C TRP A 33 -3.38 -36.83 -40.97
N ASN A 34 -4.68 -37.01 -41.21
CA ASN A 34 -5.73 -36.10 -40.71
C ASN A 34 -5.89 -36.17 -39.19
N GLU A 35 -5.73 -37.34 -38.57
CA GLU A 35 -5.77 -37.51 -37.13
C GLU A 35 -4.56 -36.84 -36.47
N ASN A 36 -3.37 -36.89 -37.07
CA ASN A 36 -2.21 -36.17 -36.53
C ASN A 36 -2.46 -34.64 -36.45
N GLU A 37 -2.97 -34.03 -37.53
CA GLU A 37 -3.31 -32.59 -37.53
C GLU A 37 -4.38 -32.26 -36.50
N ARG A 38 -5.42 -33.09 -36.37
CA ARG A 38 -6.49 -32.90 -35.37
C ARG A 38 -5.97 -32.98 -33.94
N ILE A 39 -5.07 -33.92 -33.64
CA ILE A 39 -4.42 -34.05 -32.33
C ILE A 39 -3.64 -32.77 -32.02
N ASP A 40 -2.76 -32.34 -32.92
CA ASP A 40 -1.92 -31.16 -32.72
C ASP A 40 -2.77 -29.89 -32.50
N LYS A 41 -3.81 -29.72 -33.32
CA LYS A 41 -4.72 -28.58 -33.26
C LYS A 41 -5.60 -28.56 -32.02
N GLU A 42 -6.08 -29.72 -31.57
CA GLU A 42 -6.84 -29.81 -30.31
C GLU A 42 -5.94 -29.52 -29.11
N ILE A 43 -4.68 -30.01 -29.11
CA ILE A 43 -3.70 -29.68 -28.06
C ILE A 43 -3.45 -28.17 -28.03
N GLN A 44 -3.21 -27.54 -29.18
CA GLN A 44 -3.01 -26.08 -29.26
C GLN A 44 -4.23 -25.32 -28.74
N ARG A 45 -5.44 -25.71 -29.15
CA ARG A 45 -6.69 -25.09 -28.72
C ARG A 45 -6.90 -25.22 -27.21
N VAL A 46 -6.71 -26.41 -26.65
CA VAL A 46 -6.86 -26.65 -25.20
C VAL A 46 -5.80 -25.85 -24.43
N THR A 47 -4.55 -25.85 -24.89
CA THR A 47 -3.45 -25.06 -24.29
C THR A 47 -3.80 -23.57 -24.26
N ASN A 48 -4.27 -23.00 -25.38
CA ASN A 48 -4.71 -21.61 -25.43
C ASN A 48 -5.87 -21.36 -24.45
N SER A 49 -6.84 -22.27 -24.38
CA SER A 49 -7.99 -22.13 -23.48
C SER A 49 -7.61 -22.22 -21.99
N GLU A 50 -6.57 -22.97 -21.64
CA GLU A 50 -6.08 -23.06 -20.25
C GLU A 50 -5.23 -21.85 -19.87
N ILE A 51 -4.44 -21.32 -20.82
CA ILE A 51 -3.56 -20.18 -20.60
C ILE A 51 -4.32 -18.85 -20.57
N ILE A 52 -5.24 -18.64 -21.51
CA ILE A 52 -5.97 -17.37 -21.69
C ILE A 52 -7.31 -17.39 -20.96
N GLY A 53 -7.93 -18.58 -20.86
CA GLY A 53 -9.33 -18.76 -20.50
C GLY A 53 -10.20 -19.07 -21.72
N SER A 54 -11.49 -19.28 -21.48
CA SER A 54 -12.47 -19.70 -22.50
C SER A 54 -12.75 -18.64 -23.57
N PHE A 55 -12.57 -17.37 -23.25
CA PHE A 55 -12.61 -16.27 -24.21
C PHE A 55 -11.83 -15.06 -23.68
N GLY A 56 -11.20 -14.29 -24.57
CA GLY A 56 -10.53 -13.04 -24.22
C GLY A 56 -9.73 -12.41 -25.36
N THR A 57 -9.35 -11.15 -25.21
CA THR A 57 -8.51 -10.39 -26.15
C THR A 57 -7.34 -9.72 -25.43
N SER A 58 -6.20 -9.60 -26.11
CA SER A 58 -5.03 -8.86 -25.62
C SER A 58 -4.91 -7.46 -26.24
N ASN A 59 -5.85 -7.06 -27.10
CA ASN A 59 -5.87 -5.77 -27.79
C ASN A 59 -7.31 -5.29 -27.97
N ASP A 60 -7.56 -4.33 -28.86
CA ASP A 60 -8.92 -3.84 -29.14
C ASP A 60 -9.66 -4.67 -30.20
N GLY A 61 -9.15 -5.83 -30.58
CA GLY A 61 -9.79 -6.72 -31.54
C GLY A 61 -11.22 -7.08 -31.17
N PHE A 62 -12.13 -6.93 -32.14
CA PHE A 62 -13.56 -7.20 -32.01
C PHE A 62 -14.31 -6.24 -31.06
N LYS A 63 -13.74 -5.07 -30.76
CA LYS A 63 -14.46 -4.02 -30.01
C LYS A 63 -15.61 -3.50 -30.85
N ILE A 64 -16.76 -3.29 -30.20
CA ILE A 64 -17.92 -2.67 -30.83
C ILE A 64 -17.88 -1.16 -30.54
N GLU A 65 -17.94 -0.34 -31.59
CA GLU A 65 -17.96 1.14 -31.50
C GLU A 65 -18.90 1.74 -32.55
N ASN A 66 -19.12 3.07 -32.49
CA ASN A 66 -19.86 3.83 -33.50
C ASN A 66 -21.25 3.25 -33.83
N LEU A 67 -22.01 2.89 -32.79
CA LEU A 67 -23.40 2.46 -32.91
C LEU A 67 -24.24 3.54 -33.60
N ARG A 68 -24.94 3.14 -34.65
CA ARG A 68 -25.75 4.02 -35.51
C ARG A 68 -26.93 3.27 -36.12
N LEU A 69 -27.87 4.04 -36.65
CA LEU A 69 -28.99 3.55 -37.44
C LEU A 69 -28.82 4.02 -38.89
N ASP A 70 -28.47 3.11 -39.79
CA ASP A 70 -28.33 3.38 -41.22
C ASP A 70 -29.66 3.02 -41.90
N SER A 71 -30.43 4.03 -42.33
CA SER A 71 -31.78 3.85 -42.94
C SER A 71 -32.75 3.02 -42.07
N GLY A 72 -32.66 3.16 -40.74
CA GLY A 72 -33.51 2.44 -39.78
C GLY A 72 -33.01 1.04 -39.39
N LEU A 73 -31.82 0.64 -39.85
CA LEU A 73 -31.18 -0.63 -39.52
C LEU A 73 -29.99 -0.42 -38.58
N ILE A 74 -29.85 -1.30 -37.59
CA ILE A 74 -28.71 -1.25 -36.65
C ILE A 74 -27.40 -1.51 -37.40
N ASN A 75 -26.41 -0.65 -37.19
CA ASN A 75 -25.04 -0.81 -37.65
C ASN A 75 -24.05 -0.29 -36.60
N PHE A 76 -22.83 -0.84 -36.61
CA PHE A 76 -21.72 -0.43 -35.74
C PHE A 76 -20.41 -0.91 -36.33
N ASP A 77 -19.30 -0.39 -35.83
CA ASP A 77 -17.96 -0.76 -36.25
C ASP A 77 -17.43 -1.88 -35.35
N ILE A 78 -16.75 -2.84 -35.97
CA ILE A 78 -16.04 -3.95 -35.33
C ILE A 78 -14.56 -3.69 -35.55
N LEU A 79 -13.85 -3.33 -34.48
CA LEU A 79 -12.45 -2.90 -34.59
C LEU A 79 -11.49 -4.07 -34.86
N PRO A 80 -10.42 -3.84 -35.65
CA PRO A 80 -9.42 -4.86 -35.97
C PRO A 80 -8.61 -5.30 -34.76
N GLY A 81 -8.07 -6.51 -34.83
CA GLY A 81 -7.23 -7.12 -33.80
C GLY A 81 -7.52 -8.61 -33.62
N THR A 82 -7.18 -9.13 -32.44
CA THR A 82 -7.24 -10.56 -32.14
C THR A 82 -8.25 -10.86 -31.03
N LEU A 83 -8.99 -11.96 -31.16
CA LEU A 83 -9.82 -12.49 -30.07
C LEU A 83 -9.61 -14.01 -29.98
N TYR A 84 -9.45 -14.53 -28.77
CA TYR A 84 -9.40 -15.95 -28.51
C TYR A 84 -10.78 -16.40 -28.03
N LEU A 85 -11.33 -17.44 -28.65
CA LEU A 85 -12.65 -17.99 -28.32
C LEU A 85 -12.61 -19.51 -28.36
N GLY A 86 -12.85 -20.15 -27.23
CA GLY A 86 -12.72 -21.60 -27.07
C GLY A 86 -11.34 -22.12 -27.41
N GLY A 87 -10.30 -21.29 -27.24
CA GLY A 87 -8.92 -21.57 -27.64
C GLY A 87 -8.59 -21.35 -29.12
N LEU A 88 -9.59 -21.06 -29.97
CA LEU A 88 -9.38 -20.65 -31.35
C LEU A 88 -8.93 -19.19 -31.38
N ARG A 89 -7.85 -18.92 -32.10
CA ARG A 89 -7.37 -17.55 -32.36
C ARG A 89 -8.09 -17.00 -33.58
N LEU A 90 -8.80 -15.89 -33.40
CA LEU A 90 -9.52 -15.17 -34.44
C LEU A 90 -8.81 -13.85 -34.71
N GLU A 91 -8.76 -13.47 -35.98
CA GLU A 91 -8.13 -12.25 -36.45
C GLU A 91 -9.11 -11.46 -37.32
N LEU A 92 -9.11 -10.16 -37.10
CA LEU A 92 -9.73 -9.16 -37.96
C LEU A 92 -8.65 -8.16 -38.34
N GLU A 93 -8.26 -8.17 -39.61
CA GLU A 93 -7.12 -7.38 -40.12
C GLU A 93 -7.45 -5.88 -40.21
N GLU A 94 -8.67 -5.57 -40.62
CA GLU A 94 -9.15 -4.21 -40.90
C GLU A 94 -10.51 -4.00 -40.24
N MET A 95 -10.90 -2.76 -39.99
CA MET A 95 -12.24 -2.48 -39.44
C MET A 95 -13.33 -2.97 -40.39
N GLU A 96 -14.33 -3.68 -39.84
CA GLU A 96 -15.53 -4.10 -40.56
C GLU A 96 -16.76 -3.49 -39.89
N THR A 97 -17.81 -3.20 -40.66
CA THR A 97 -19.11 -2.81 -40.07
C THR A 97 -19.99 -4.04 -39.88
N TYR A 98 -20.91 -4.01 -38.91
CA TYR A 98 -21.85 -5.10 -38.63
C TYR A 98 -22.59 -5.59 -39.88
N ARG A 99 -22.95 -4.66 -40.79
CA ARG A 99 -23.66 -4.95 -42.04
C ARG A 99 -22.76 -5.39 -43.19
N LEU A 100 -21.45 -5.21 -43.09
CA LEU A 100 -20.47 -5.52 -44.14
C LEU A 100 -19.46 -6.59 -43.72
N GLN A 101 -19.81 -7.45 -42.76
CA GLN A 101 -18.97 -8.58 -42.36
C GLN A 101 -18.62 -9.46 -43.57
N LYS A 102 -17.33 -9.76 -43.74
CA LYS A 102 -16.84 -10.57 -44.88
C LYS A 102 -17.23 -12.04 -44.78
N ASP A 103 -17.46 -12.53 -43.56
CA ASP A 103 -17.81 -13.92 -43.25
C ASP A 103 -19.34 -14.16 -43.15
N TRP A 104 -20.14 -13.15 -43.51
CA TRP A 104 -21.59 -13.22 -43.54
C TRP A 104 -22.20 -12.41 -44.70
N LEU A 105 -22.09 -12.95 -45.91
CA LEU A 105 -22.63 -12.31 -47.12
C LEU A 105 -24.16 -12.37 -47.20
N GLN A 106 -24.76 -13.46 -46.69
CA GLN A 106 -26.21 -13.68 -46.67
C GLN A 106 -26.79 -13.24 -45.33
N GLN A 107 -26.52 -11.98 -44.95
CA GLN A 107 -27.13 -11.37 -43.78
C GLN A 107 -28.44 -10.71 -44.19
N PRO A 108 -29.60 -11.16 -43.66
CA PRO A 108 -30.88 -10.62 -44.10
C PRO A 108 -31.03 -9.13 -43.78
N ALA A 109 -31.48 -8.34 -44.76
CA ALA A 109 -31.64 -6.89 -44.62
C ALA A 109 -32.64 -6.51 -43.50
N LEU A 110 -33.65 -7.35 -43.26
CA LEU A 110 -34.70 -7.14 -42.25
C LEU A 110 -34.33 -7.64 -40.85
N LEU A 111 -33.18 -8.29 -40.66
CA LEU A 111 -32.73 -8.74 -39.35
C LEU A 111 -32.24 -7.53 -38.53
N ASN A 112 -32.83 -7.36 -37.34
CA ASN A 112 -32.48 -6.33 -36.36
C ASN A 112 -32.72 -4.89 -36.87
N GLY A 113 -33.96 -4.61 -37.30
CA GLY A 113 -34.44 -3.24 -37.48
C GLY A 113 -34.38 -2.45 -36.18
N SER A 114 -34.49 -1.12 -36.27
CA SER A 114 -34.54 -0.27 -35.08
C SER A 114 -35.61 -0.80 -34.09
N PRO A 115 -35.30 -0.93 -32.79
CA PRO A 115 -36.27 -1.44 -31.83
C PRO A 115 -37.50 -0.51 -31.75
N ASP A 116 -38.68 -1.08 -31.52
CA ASP A 116 -39.92 -0.32 -31.32
C ASP A 116 -40.11 -0.06 -29.82
N ILE A 117 -39.45 0.96 -29.30
CA ILE A 117 -39.52 1.35 -27.88
C ILE A 117 -40.44 2.55 -27.68
N SER A 118 -41.72 2.27 -27.40
CA SER A 118 -42.74 3.27 -27.10
C SER A 118 -42.87 3.60 -25.60
N GLU A 119 -42.49 2.70 -24.69
CA GLU A 119 -42.75 2.86 -23.24
C GLU A 119 -41.62 2.40 -22.28
N SER A 120 -40.61 1.63 -22.71
CA SER A 120 -39.53 1.14 -21.81
C SER A 120 -38.19 0.95 -22.51
N GLU A 121 -37.09 1.03 -21.76
CA GLU A 121 -35.73 0.79 -22.28
C GLU A 121 -35.56 -0.67 -22.72
N GLN A 122 -34.84 -0.89 -23.83
CA GLN A 122 -34.51 -2.21 -24.33
C GLN A 122 -33.00 -2.43 -24.29
N TYR A 123 -32.59 -3.64 -23.90
CA TYR A 123 -31.19 -4.08 -23.87
C TYR A 123 -30.96 -5.19 -24.90
N ASP A 124 -30.00 -4.97 -25.79
CA ASP A 124 -29.60 -5.92 -26.83
C ASP A 124 -28.15 -6.38 -26.58
N LEU A 125 -27.88 -7.67 -26.75
CA LEU A 125 -26.55 -8.23 -26.57
C LEU A 125 -25.90 -8.51 -27.93
N VAL A 126 -24.73 -7.92 -28.16
CA VAL A 126 -23.87 -8.25 -29.29
C VAL A 126 -22.97 -9.42 -28.91
N TYR A 127 -22.94 -10.47 -29.72
CA TYR A 127 -22.14 -11.67 -29.46
C TYR A 127 -21.49 -12.20 -30.74
N LEU A 128 -20.44 -13.00 -30.57
CA LEU A 128 -19.69 -13.63 -31.65
C LEU A 128 -20.02 -15.11 -31.72
N GLU A 129 -20.25 -15.61 -32.93
CA GLU A 129 -20.23 -17.03 -33.30
C GLU A 129 -18.98 -17.33 -34.13
N THR A 130 -18.29 -18.43 -33.83
CA THR A 130 -17.17 -18.93 -34.64
C THR A 130 -17.23 -20.44 -34.82
N TRP A 131 -16.79 -20.92 -35.97
CA TRP A 131 -16.68 -22.34 -36.28
C TRP A 131 -15.56 -22.60 -37.29
N GLN A 132 -15.25 -23.88 -37.52
CA GLN A 132 -14.30 -24.31 -38.54
C GLN A 132 -15.00 -24.91 -39.74
N GLN A 133 -14.57 -24.53 -40.94
CA GLN A 133 -15.17 -24.98 -42.20
C GLN A 133 -14.09 -25.33 -43.22
N ALA A 134 -14.36 -26.36 -44.02
CA ALA A 134 -13.54 -26.76 -45.15
C ALA A 134 -13.64 -25.74 -46.31
N VAL A 135 -12.52 -25.52 -46.99
CA VAL A 135 -12.42 -24.79 -48.26
C VAL A 135 -11.76 -25.73 -49.27
N SER A 136 -12.48 -26.02 -50.35
CA SER A 136 -12.00 -26.87 -51.45
C SER A 136 -11.37 -26.05 -52.59
N ALA A 137 -10.67 -26.71 -53.52
CA ALA A 137 -10.14 -26.03 -54.70
C ALA A 137 -11.23 -25.46 -55.63
N VAL A 138 -12.48 -25.92 -55.49
CA VAL A 138 -13.65 -25.36 -56.17
C VAL A 138 -14.04 -24.02 -55.56
N GLU A 139 -13.80 -23.78 -54.27
CA GLU A 139 -14.08 -22.50 -53.61
C GLU A 139 -12.91 -21.52 -53.72
N ASP A 140 -11.67 -22.03 -53.64
CA ASP A 140 -10.43 -21.27 -53.75
C ASP A 140 -9.52 -21.87 -54.83
N SER A 141 -9.45 -21.21 -55.98
CA SER A 141 -8.69 -21.71 -57.13
C SER A 141 -7.18 -21.76 -56.88
N SER A 142 -6.66 -21.06 -55.86
CA SER A 142 -5.24 -21.10 -55.49
C SER A 142 -4.79 -22.43 -54.89
N LEU A 143 -5.74 -23.26 -54.43
CA LEU A 143 -5.47 -24.61 -53.92
C LEU A 143 -5.25 -25.64 -55.03
N PHE A 144 -5.60 -25.29 -56.28
CA PHE A 144 -5.52 -26.18 -57.42
C PHE A 144 -4.10 -26.23 -58.01
N GLU A 145 -3.53 -27.43 -58.15
CA GLU A 145 -2.27 -27.62 -58.88
C GLU A 145 -2.58 -27.82 -60.37
N VAL A 146 -2.45 -26.73 -61.13
CA VAL A 146 -2.77 -26.68 -62.57
C VAL A 146 -1.97 -27.73 -63.36
N ALA A 147 -0.75 -28.06 -62.93
CA ALA A 147 0.10 -29.03 -63.62
C ALA A 147 -0.44 -30.49 -63.56
N LEU A 148 -1.34 -30.81 -62.62
CA LEU A 148 -1.94 -32.15 -62.51
C LEU A 148 -3.15 -32.37 -63.41
N GLY A 149 -3.64 -31.32 -64.08
CA GLY A 149 -4.64 -31.45 -65.16
C GLY A 149 -6.05 -31.87 -64.71
N GLY A 150 -6.52 -31.46 -63.52
CA GLY A 150 -7.88 -31.80 -63.08
C GLY A 150 -8.08 -32.22 -61.60
N PRO A 151 -7.17 -32.99 -60.97
CA PRO A 151 -7.43 -33.58 -59.66
C PRO A 151 -7.12 -32.59 -58.53
N ASP A 152 -8.10 -32.40 -57.64
CA ASP A 152 -7.90 -31.74 -56.35
C ASP A 152 -6.99 -32.61 -55.47
N THR A 153 -6.09 -31.97 -54.71
CA THR A 153 -5.08 -32.66 -53.90
C THR A 153 -5.42 -32.61 -52.42
N THR A 154 -5.80 -31.45 -51.89
CA THR A 154 -6.03 -31.21 -50.47
C THR A 154 -6.94 -30.02 -50.25
N THR A 155 -7.69 -30.04 -49.17
CA THR A 155 -8.55 -28.93 -48.74
C THR A 155 -7.86 -28.09 -47.66
N ARG A 156 -8.43 -26.94 -47.31
CA ARG A 156 -8.02 -26.14 -46.15
C ARG A 156 -9.14 -26.04 -45.12
N VAL A 157 -8.78 -25.71 -43.88
CA VAL A 157 -9.76 -25.44 -42.81
C VAL A 157 -9.62 -23.99 -42.40
N ARG A 158 -10.72 -23.24 -42.49
CA ARG A 158 -10.78 -21.82 -42.12
C ARG A 158 -11.60 -21.63 -40.84
N ASN A 159 -11.14 -20.74 -39.96
CA ASN A 159 -11.96 -20.22 -38.85
C ASN A 159 -12.91 -19.15 -39.41
N MET A 160 -14.21 -19.41 -39.31
CA MET A 160 -15.26 -18.49 -39.71
C MET A 160 -15.71 -17.68 -38.50
N ARG A 161 -16.14 -16.43 -38.70
CA ARG A 161 -16.66 -15.59 -37.63
C ARG A 161 -17.89 -14.80 -38.04
N ARG A 162 -18.87 -14.68 -37.14
CA ARG A 162 -20.05 -13.81 -37.33
C ARG A 162 -20.40 -13.11 -36.03
N VAL A 163 -20.51 -11.79 -36.08
CA VAL A 163 -21.08 -10.98 -35.00
C VAL A 163 -22.58 -10.90 -35.22
N LEU A 164 -23.34 -11.21 -34.17
CA LEU A 164 -24.80 -11.25 -34.14
C LEU A 164 -25.32 -10.36 -33.01
N ILE A 165 -26.62 -10.04 -33.07
CA ILE A 165 -27.34 -9.30 -32.02
C ILE A 165 -28.47 -10.18 -31.51
N ALA A 166 -28.58 -10.31 -30.19
CA ALA A 166 -29.74 -10.89 -29.52
C ALA A 166 -30.56 -9.74 -28.92
N SER A 167 -31.73 -9.48 -29.50
CA SER A 167 -32.57 -8.35 -29.12
C SER A 167 -33.47 -8.65 -27.93
N GLY A 168 -33.77 -7.64 -27.10
CA GLY A 168 -34.78 -7.75 -26.05
C GLY A 168 -34.39 -8.61 -24.86
N ILE A 169 -33.09 -8.70 -24.55
CA ILE A 169 -32.58 -9.49 -23.42
C ILE A 169 -32.95 -8.87 -22.08
N GLY A 170 -33.17 -7.55 -21.98
CA GLY A 170 -33.74 -6.91 -20.80
C GLY A 170 -32.89 -7.05 -19.53
N GLN A 171 -31.56 -7.12 -19.69
CA GLN A 171 -30.58 -7.19 -18.60
C GLN A 171 -29.54 -6.09 -18.79
N CYS A 172 -29.09 -5.48 -17.69
CA CYS A 172 -28.13 -4.37 -17.71
C CYS A 172 -26.66 -4.80 -17.51
N SER A 173 -26.39 -6.09 -17.24
CA SER A 173 -25.03 -6.64 -17.12
C SER A 173 -24.72 -7.66 -18.21
N CYS A 174 -23.45 -7.71 -18.66
CA CYS A 174 -23.01 -8.68 -19.67
C CYS A 174 -23.21 -10.14 -19.25
N VAL A 175 -23.02 -10.45 -17.96
CA VAL A 175 -23.12 -11.83 -17.45
C VAL A 175 -24.57 -12.30 -17.41
N GLU A 176 -25.49 -11.47 -16.91
CA GLU A 176 -26.91 -11.82 -16.86
C GLU A 176 -27.50 -11.88 -18.28
N ALA A 177 -27.12 -10.94 -19.14
CA ALA A 177 -27.50 -10.94 -20.55
C ALA A 177 -27.03 -12.21 -21.27
N TRP A 178 -25.77 -12.61 -21.05
CA TRP A 178 -25.20 -13.83 -21.62
C TRP A 178 -25.90 -15.08 -21.13
N ASN A 179 -26.12 -15.22 -19.83
CA ASN A 179 -26.80 -16.38 -19.26
C ASN A 179 -28.22 -16.51 -19.79
N LYS A 180 -28.97 -15.41 -19.90
CA LYS A 180 -30.32 -15.42 -20.46
C LYS A 180 -30.35 -15.90 -21.92
N LEU A 181 -29.38 -15.49 -22.75
CA LEU A 181 -29.27 -15.97 -24.13
C LEU A 181 -28.97 -17.47 -24.18
N VAL A 182 -28.07 -17.95 -23.32
CA VAL A 182 -27.73 -19.38 -23.23
C VAL A 182 -28.94 -20.21 -22.76
N GLU A 183 -29.69 -19.71 -21.77
CA GLU A 183 -30.94 -20.32 -21.30
C GLU A 183 -32.02 -20.37 -22.39
N GLN A 184 -32.12 -19.33 -23.22
CA GLN A 184 -33.01 -19.31 -24.39
C GLN A 184 -32.65 -20.40 -25.40
N TRP A 185 -31.36 -20.57 -25.73
CA TRP A 185 -30.93 -21.65 -26.62
C TRP A 185 -31.21 -23.04 -26.07
N GLN A 186 -31.04 -23.22 -24.76
CA GLN A 186 -31.39 -24.49 -24.11
C GLN A 186 -32.90 -24.75 -24.15
N ALA A 187 -33.73 -23.72 -23.92
CA ALA A 187 -35.18 -23.84 -24.02
C ALA A 187 -35.67 -24.14 -25.46
N GLU A 188 -34.90 -23.73 -26.47
CA GLU A 188 -35.15 -23.99 -27.89
C GLU A 188 -34.56 -25.32 -28.40
N ASN A 189 -34.01 -26.17 -27.52
CA ASN A 189 -33.31 -27.42 -27.84
C ASN A 189 -32.18 -27.22 -28.87
N LYS A 190 -31.37 -26.17 -28.68
CA LYS A 190 -30.21 -25.86 -29.54
C LYS A 190 -28.88 -26.28 -28.91
N GLY A 191 -28.91 -27.07 -27.83
CA GLY A 191 -27.72 -27.47 -27.08
C GLY A 191 -27.36 -26.54 -25.91
N THR A 192 -26.36 -26.96 -25.14
CA THR A 192 -25.84 -26.21 -23.97
C THR A 192 -24.44 -25.70 -24.24
N LEU A 193 -24.04 -24.61 -23.57
CA LEU A 193 -22.69 -24.09 -23.66
C LEU A 193 -21.79 -24.72 -22.58
N ASN A 194 -20.66 -25.31 -22.98
CA ASN A 194 -19.69 -25.85 -22.02
C ASN A 194 -18.76 -24.74 -21.48
N LYS A 195 -17.86 -25.11 -20.55
CA LYS A 195 -16.91 -24.18 -19.93
C LYS A 195 -15.96 -23.50 -20.92
N GLN A 196 -15.70 -24.13 -22.07
CA GLN A 196 -14.86 -23.61 -23.14
C GLN A 196 -15.65 -22.77 -24.15
N HIS A 197 -16.87 -22.37 -23.81
CA HIS A 197 -17.74 -21.58 -24.70
C HIS A 197 -18.10 -22.31 -26.00
N GLU A 198 -18.04 -23.65 -26.00
CA GLU A 198 -18.47 -24.49 -27.12
C GLU A 198 -19.91 -24.92 -26.92
N ARG A 199 -20.70 -24.90 -28.00
CA ARG A 199 -22.06 -25.45 -27.98
C ARG A 199 -22.01 -26.96 -28.14
N ILE A 200 -22.57 -27.66 -27.16
CA ILE A 200 -22.65 -29.12 -27.09
C ILE A 200 -24.11 -29.53 -27.23
N ALA A 201 -24.39 -30.30 -28.28
CA ALA A 201 -25.67 -30.99 -28.47
C ALA A 201 -25.64 -32.36 -27.77
N ASP A 202 -26.78 -32.77 -27.21
CA ASP A 202 -26.96 -34.10 -26.63
C ASP A 202 -27.25 -35.20 -27.67
N ILE A 203 -27.40 -34.82 -28.94
CA ILE A 203 -27.72 -35.71 -30.05
C ILE A 203 -26.64 -36.78 -30.24
N GLN A 204 -27.05 -38.01 -30.48
CA GLN A 204 -26.15 -39.14 -30.75
C GLN A 204 -26.69 -39.97 -31.91
N LEU A 205 -25.78 -40.55 -32.69
CA LEU A 205 -26.10 -41.50 -33.75
C LEU A 205 -25.52 -42.86 -33.39
N LYS A 206 -26.39 -43.87 -33.40
CA LYS A 206 -26.03 -45.28 -33.28
C LYS A 206 -26.25 -45.99 -34.62
N VAL A 207 -25.31 -46.83 -35.04
CA VAL A 207 -25.42 -47.66 -36.24
C VAL A 207 -25.67 -49.11 -35.85
N THR A 208 -26.62 -49.75 -36.52
CA THR A 208 -26.92 -51.18 -36.44
C THR A 208 -27.10 -51.76 -37.85
N PHE A 209 -27.27 -53.08 -37.95
CA PHE A 209 -27.36 -53.78 -39.24
C PHE A 209 -28.70 -54.48 -39.40
N LEU A 210 -29.21 -54.54 -40.63
CA LEU A 210 -30.40 -55.33 -40.95
C LEU A 210 -30.06 -56.83 -40.94
N ASN A 211 -30.70 -57.59 -40.04
CA ASN A 211 -30.44 -59.03 -39.84
C ASN A 211 -31.30 -59.98 -40.71
N THR A 212 -31.81 -59.53 -41.85
CA THR A 212 -32.64 -60.39 -42.72
C THR A 212 -31.83 -61.02 -43.83
N GLY A 213 -31.36 -62.25 -43.62
CA GLY A 213 -31.09 -63.16 -44.74
C GLY A 213 -32.41 -63.54 -45.41
N LEU A 214 -32.44 -63.63 -46.74
CA LEU A 214 -33.56 -64.25 -47.45
C LEU A 214 -33.71 -65.72 -46.99
N PRO A 215 -34.94 -66.30 -47.02
CA PRO A 215 -35.11 -67.72 -46.73
C PRO A 215 -34.26 -68.56 -47.69
N ASP A 216 -33.61 -69.60 -47.19
CA ASP A 216 -32.80 -70.54 -47.96
C ASP A 216 -33.55 -71.05 -49.21
N ASP A 217 -33.25 -70.50 -50.37
CA ASP A 217 -33.47 -71.12 -51.67
C ASP A 217 -32.15 -71.81 -52.05
N LEU A 218 -32.21 -73.12 -52.33
CA LEU A 218 -31.10 -73.95 -52.80
C LEU A 218 -30.38 -73.41 -54.05
N CYS A 219 -30.91 -72.38 -54.72
CA CYS A 219 -30.35 -71.74 -55.91
C CYS A 219 -29.68 -70.38 -55.65
N SER A 220 -29.65 -69.87 -54.41
CA SER A 220 -29.04 -68.57 -54.04
C SER A 220 -28.07 -68.72 -52.85
N PRO A 221 -26.85 -68.13 -52.88
CA PRO A 221 -25.94 -68.18 -51.74
C PRO A 221 -26.51 -67.42 -50.52
N SER A 222 -26.19 -67.88 -49.30
CA SER A 222 -26.60 -67.20 -48.07
C SER A 222 -25.98 -65.80 -48.00
N ALA A 223 -26.80 -64.75 -48.05
CA ALA A 223 -26.33 -63.40 -47.74
C ALA A 223 -26.16 -63.29 -46.21
N ALA A 224 -24.94 -63.02 -45.75
CA ALA A 224 -24.73 -62.58 -44.38
C ALA A 224 -25.40 -61.22 -44.20
N GLY A 225 -26.18 -61.04 -43.12
CA GLY A 225 -26.65 -59.71 -42.72
C GLY A 225 -25.46 -58.76 -42.52
N GLY A 226 -25.68 -57.45 -42.70
CA GLY A 226 -24.62 -56.44 -42.64
C GLY A 226 -24.71 -55.40 -43.76
N TYR A 227 -23.60 -54.69 -44.00
CA TYR A 227 -23.41 -53.79 -45.12
C TYR A 227 -23.44 -54.56 -46.45
N LEU A 228 -24.31 -54.11 -47.36
CA LEU A 228 -24.62 -54.78 -48.63
C LEU A 228 -23.97 -54.12 -49.85
N GLY A 229 -23.21 -53.04 -49.65
CA GLY A 229 -22.51 -52.37 -50.74
C GLY A 229 -21.32 -53.20 -51.24
N ALA A 230 -21.01 -53.05 -52.54
CA ALA A 230 -19.88 -53.75 -53.18
C ALA A 230 -18.53 -53.06 -52.94
N GLU A 231 -18.52 -51.84 -52.43
CA GLU A 231 -17.33 -50.99 -52.33
C GLU A 231 -17.10 -50.48 -50.90
N ASN A 232 -15.88 -50.04 -50.68
CA ASN A 232 -15.47 -49.37 -49.46
C ASN A 232 -16.04 -47.95 -49.43
N GLN A 233 -17.04 -47.70 -48.58
CA GLN A 233 -17.78 -46.43 -48.57
C GLN A 233 -17.57 -45.61 -47.30
N ALA A 234 -17.46 -44.29 -47.46
CA ALA A 234 -17.48 -43.30 -46.39
C ALA A 234 -18.82 -42.55 -46.43
N ILE A 235 -19.77 -42.95 -45.60
CA ILE A 235 -21.14 -42.43 -45.62
C ILE A 235 -21.26 -41.24 -44.67
N ARG A 236 -21.64 -40.08 -45.18
CA ARG A 236 -22.00 -38.91 -44.37
C ARG A 236 -23.48 -38.96 -44.03
N VAL A 237 -23.83 -38.85 -42.76
CA VAL A 237 -25.19 -38.57 -42.30
C VAL A 237 -25.19 -37.18 -41.69
N GLN A 238 -26.02 -36.26 -42.18
CA GLN A 238 -26.04 -34.86 -41.74
C GLN A 238 -27.45 -34.38 -41.39
N LEU A 239 -27.58 -33.66 -40.29
CA LEU A 239 -28.80 -32.98 -39.89
C LEU A 239 -29.04 -31.76 -40.79
N ILE A 240 -30.26 -31.65 -41.33
CA ILE A 240 -30.70 -30.51 -42.13
C ILE A 240 -31.35 -29.46 -41.23
N ASP A 241 -32.21 -29.91 -40.32
CA ASP A 241 -32.89 -29.11 -39.31
C ASP A 241 -33.21 -30.00 -38.09
N ASN A 242 -34.05 -29.53 -37.18
CA ASN A 242 -34.36 -30.24 -35.94
C ASN A 242 -35.04 -31.60 -36.15
N ASN A 243 -35.67 -31.82 -37.31
CA ASN A 243 -36.51 -32.99 -37.57
C ASN A 243 -36.09 -33.78 -38.80
N HIS A 244 -35.10 -33.32 -39.58
CA HIS A 244 -34.70 -33.99 -40.81
C HIS A 244 -33.20 -34.23 -40.90
N PHE A 245 -32.83 -35.34 -41.54
CA PHE A 245 -31.47 -35.65 -41.93
C PHE A 245 -31.38 -35.95 -43.44
N THR A 246 -30.16 -35.91 -43.96
CA THR A 246 -29.79 -36.42 -45.29
C THR A 246 -28.57 -37.32 -45.16
N TRP A 247 -28.28 -38.11 -46.19
CA TRP A 247 -27.06 -38.89 -46.26
C TRP A 247 -26.53 -39.04 -47.68
N GLY A 248 -25.26 -39.42 -47.80
CA GLY A 248 -24.62 -39.75 -49.08
C GLY A 248 -23.25 -40.39 -48.90
N PHE A 249 -22.76 -41.05 -49.95
CA PHE A 249 -21.42 -41.63 -50.09
C PHE A 249 -20.33 -40.56 -50.23
N ASP A 250 -19.07 -41.00 -50.19
CA ASP A 250 -17.86 -40.18 -50.38
C ASP A 250 -17.81 -38.93 -49.47
N ASN A 251 -18.32 -39.04 -48.25
CA ASN A 251 -18.53 -37.93 -47.32
C ASN A 251 -19.25 -36.70 -47.94
N ALA A 252 -20.10 -36.94 -48.95
CA ALA A 252 -20.71 -35.93 -49.81
C ALA A 252 -19.72 -34.92 -50.40
N ALA A 253 -18.53 -35.39 -50.80
CA ALA A 253 -17.42 -34.62 -51.36
C ALA A 253 -17.66 -34.01 -52.75
N PRO A 254 -18.43 -34.62 -53.69
CA PRO A 254 -18.63 -34.03 -55.01
C PRO A 254 -19.25 -32.62 -54.91
N PHE A 255 -18.50 -31.64 -55.39
CA PHE A 255 -18.76 -30.22 -55.19
C PHE A 255 -18.43 -29.43 -56.47
N TYR A 256 -19.34 -28.56 -56.93
CA TYR A 256 -19.24 -27.88 -58.22
C TYR A 256 -19.68 -26.42 -58.13
N LYS A 257 -19.14 -25.55 -59.00
CA LYS A 257 -19.76 -24.25 -59.28
C LYS A 257 -20.87 -24.44 -60.33
N VAL A 258 -22.00 -23.77 -60.14
CA VAL A 258 -23.16 -23.84 -61.05
C VAL A 258 -23.79 -22.46 -61.24
N THR A 259 -24.42 -22.22 -62.39
CA THR A 259 -25.39 -21.14 -62.56
C THR A 259 -26.80 -21.71 -62.64
N ILE A 260 -27.79 -20.88 -62.28
CA ILE A 260 -29.20 -21.26 -62.30
C ILE A 260 -29.92 -20.34 -63.27
N SER A 261 -30.70 -20.91 -64.18
CA SER A 261 -31.46 -20.15 -65.16
C SER A 261 -32.62 -19.38 -64.50
N ALA A 262 -33.21 -18.42 -65.22
CA ALA A 262 -34.29 -17.58 -64.71
C ALA A 262 -35.58 -18.35 -64.33
N ASP A 263 -35.75 -19.59 -64.80
CA ASP A 263 -36.84 -20.49 -64.39
C ASP A 263 -36.67 -21.06 -62.97
N GLY A 264 -35.48 -20.87 -62.36
CA GLY A 264 -35.11 -21.42 -61.06
C GLY A 264 -34.92 -22.94 -61.04
N LYS A 265 -34.93 -23.62 -62.20
CA LYS A 265 -34.90 -25.08 -62.36
C LYS A 265 -33.76 -25.61 -63.21
N THR A 266 -33.36 -24.91 -64.26
CA THR A 266 -32.29 -25.35 -65.14
C THR A 266 -30.95 -24.96 -64.54
N VAL A 267 -30.10 -25.95 -64.27
CA VAL A 267 -28.78 -25.81 -63.64
C VAL A 267 -27.70 -26.06 -64.67
N HIS A 268 -26.85 -25.06 -64.91
CA HIS A 268 -25.68 -25.19 -65.77
C HIS A 268 -24.43 -25.35 -64.90
N VAL A 269 -23.69 -26.43 -65.10
CA VAL A 269 -22.50 -26.74 -64.30
C VAL A 269 -21.29 -26.00 -64.89
N ILE A 270 -20.66 -25.13 -64.11
CA ILE A 270 -19.47 -24.35 -64.51
C ILE A 270 -18.20 -25.19 -64.33
N THR A 271 -18.13 -25.98 -63.26
CA THR A 271 -17.01 -26.88 -63.00
C THR A 271 -17.32 -28.24 -63.59
N ASP A 272 -16.75 -28.58 -64.74
CA ASP A 272 -17.03 -29.84 -65.43
C ASP A 272 -16.83 -31.05 -64.50
N PRO A 273 -17.83 -31.96 -64.42
CA PRO A 273 -17.66 -33.23 -63.72
C PRO A 273 -16.50 -34.03 -64.31
N LYS A 274 -15.68 -34.64 -63.45
CA LYS A 274 -14.44 -35.34 -63.85
C LYS A 274 -14.68 -36.49 -64.82
N ASP A 275 -15.78 -37.22 -64.63
CA ASP A 275 -16.18 -38.38 -65.44
C ASP A 275 -17.69 -38.64 -65.30
N GLN A 276 -18.18 -39.67 -66.01
CA GLN A 276 -19.59 -40.07 -66.01
C GLN A 276 -20.13 -40.50 -64.63
N TYR A 277 -19.28 -41.02 -63.73
CA TYR A 277 -19.70 -41.41 -62.38
C TYR A 277 -20.08 -40.20 -61.53
N HIS A 278 -19.48 -39.05 -61.84
CA HIS A 278 -19.66 -37.79 -61.13
C HIS A 278 -20.80 -36.92 -61.69
N TRP A 279 -21.51 -37.40 -62.72
CA TRP A 279 -22.64 -36.69 -63.32
C TRP A 279 -23.85 -36.69 -62.38
N PRO A 280 -24.54 -35.54 -62.21
CA PRO A 280 -25.87 -35.51 -61.63
C PRO A 280 -26.84 -36.36 -62.47
N LEU A 281 -27.39 -37.43 -61.89
CA LEU A 281 -28.36 -38.31 -62.55
C LEU A 281 -29.76 -38.08 -62.01
N SER A 282 -30.78 -38.30 -62.85
CA SER A 282 -32.20 -38.20 -62.48
C SER A 282 -32.51 -38.94 -61.16
N ASN A 283 -33.28 -38.27 -60.32
CA ASN A 283 -33.66 -38.63 -58.95
C ASN A 283 -32.54 -38.62 -57.89
N GLN A 284 -31.28 -38.30 -58.25
CA GLN A 284 -30.25 -38.06 -57.24
C GLN A 284 -30.54 -36.80 -56.43
N VAL A 285 -30.08 -36.77 -55.19
CA VAL A 285 -30.24 -35.62 -54.28
C VAL A 285 -29.08 -34.65 -54.47
N VAL A 286 -29.40 -33.37 -54.67
CA VAL A 286 -28.42 -32.29 -54.81
C VAL A 286 -28.77 -31.14 -53.87
N GLU A 287 -27.75 -30.40 -53.45
CA GLU A 287 -27.88 -29.23 -52.58
C GLU A 287 -27.26 -28.01 -53.25
N ILE A 288 -28.09 -27.01 -53.58
CA ILE A 288 -27.62 -25.73 -54.13
C ILE A 288 -27.34 -24.77 -52.98
N LEU A 289 -26.17 -24.16 -52.96
CA LEU A 289 -25.59 -23.43 -51.84
C LEU A 289 -25.20 -22.01 -52.26
N PRO A 290 -25.65 -20.97 -51.55
CA PRO A 290 -25.24 -19.60 -51.83
C PRO A 290 -23.85 -19.31 -51.26
N TRP A 291 -23.29 -18.14 -51.60
CA TRP A 291 -22.08 -17.65 -50.96
C TRP A 291 -22.32 -17.35 -49.49
N SER A 292 -21.36 -17.64 -48.63
CA SER A 292 -21.40 -17.30 -47.20
C SER A 292 -20.35 -16.27 -46.83
N ALA A 293 -19.17 -16.35 -47.43
CA ALA A 293 -18.04 -15.49 -47.11
C ALA A 293 -17.22 -15.15 -48.35
N VAL A 294 -16.42 -14.09 -48.25
CA VAL A 294 -15.43 -13.71 -49.25
C VAL A 294 -14.01 -13.88 -48.68
N LEU A 295 -13.09 -14.35 -49.52
CA LEU A 295 -11.66 -14.49 -49.23
C LEU A 295 -10.90 -13.21 -49.58
N SER A 296 -9.66 -13.09 -49.12
CA SER A 296 -8.81 -11.93 -49.42
C SER A 296 -8.45 -11.81 -50.90
N ASN A 297 -8.47 -12.92 -51.65
CA ASN A 297 -8.30 -12.95 -53.11
C ASN A 297 -9.59 -12.66 -53.90
N GLY A 298 -10.70 -12.33 -53.22
CA GLY A 298 -12.00 -12.03 -53.83
C GLY A 298 -12.86 -13.26 -54.17
N GLU A 299 -12.36 -14.48 -53.97
CA GLU A 299 -13.15 -15.70 -54.17
C GLU A 299 -14.14 -15.95 -53.02
N LYS A 300 -15.21 -16.68 -53.32
CA LYS A 300 -16.37 -16.81 -52.43
C LYS A 300 -16.46 -18.22 -51.86
N VAL A 301 -16.76 -18.35 -50.58
CA VAL A 301 -16.90 -19.65 -49.89
C VAL A 301 -18.38 -19.96 -49.72
N ALA A 302 -18.79 -21.22 -49.91
CA ALA A 302 -20.19 -21.62 -49.85
C ALA A 302 -20.76 -21.63 -48.42
N ALA A 303 -22.05 -21.36 -48.28
CA ALA A 303 -22.79 -21.51 -47.02
C ALA A 303 -22.84 -22.96 -46.53
N GLN A 304 -23.04 -23.18 -45.23
CA GLN A 304 -23.06 -24.52 -44.66
C GLN A 304 -24.25 -25.36 -45.15
N GLN A 305 -25.35 -24.71 -45.49
CA GLN A 305 -26.60 -25.31 -45.95
C GLN A 305 -27.20 -24.50 -47.10
N GLY A 306 -28.07 -25.16 -47.86
CA GLY A 306 -28.79 -24.52 -48.95
C GLY A 306 -30.08 -25.22 -49.33
N HIS A 307 -30.47 -25.12 -50.59
CA HIS A 307 -31.68 -25.70 -51.13
C HIS A 307 -31.44 -27.15 -51.53
N LEU A 308 -31.95 -28.08 -50.72
CA LEU A 308 -31.83 -29.52 -50.95
C LEU A 308 -33.01 -30.04 -51.79
N THR A 309 -32.73 -30.61 -52.95
CA THR A 309 -33.73 -31.02 -53.96
C THR A 309 -33.29 -32.30 -54.68
N LYS A 310 -34.10 -32.77 -55.64
CA LYS A 310 -33.76 -33.89 -56.54
C LYS A 310 -33.51 -33.41 -57.96
N VAL A 311 -32.67 -34.13 -58.68
CA VAL A 311 -32.46 -34.00 -60.12
C VAL A 311 -33.70 -34.54 -60.85
N GLU A 312 -34.29 -33.74 -61.73
CA GLU A 312 -35.42 -34.13 -62.59
C GLU A 312 -34.91 -34.76 -63.89
N SER A 313 -34.09 -34.04 -64.67
CA SER A 313 -33.39 -34.56 -65.85
C SER A 313 -31.90 -34.72 -65.57
N SER A 314 -31.29 -35.82 -66.04
CA SER A 314 -29.86 -36.07 -65.86
C SER A 314 -29.00 -35.06 -66.62
N TYR A 315 -27.76 -34.87 -66.15
CA TYR A 315 -26.73 -34.06 -66.80
C TYR A 315 -26.46 -34.48 -68.24
N ASP A 316 -26.51 -33.51 -69.13
CA ASP A 316 -26.16 -33.63 -70.53
C ASP A 316 -24.74 -33.06 -70.77
N PRO A 317 -23.75 -33.90 -71.10
CA PRO A 317 -22.37 -33.45 -71.31
C PRO A 317 -22.18 -32.55 -72.53
N ASP A 318 -23.12 -32.53 -73.48
CA ASP A 318 -23.02 -31.66 -74.66
C ASP A 318 -23.44 -30.21 -74.35
N SER A 319 -24.40 -30.03 -73.44
CA SER A 319 -24.91 -28.72 -73.01
C SER A 319 -24.35 -28.24 -71.67
N GLY A 320 -23.85 -29.14 -70.82
CA GLY A 320 -23.43 -28.83 -69.45
C GLY A 320 -24.59 -28.62 -68.47
N GLU A 321 -25.81 -29.01 -68.84
CA GLU A 321 -27.04 -28.68 -68.12
C GLU A 321 -27.80 -29.90 -67.58
N PHE A 322 -28.59 -29.66 -66.53
CA PHE A 322 -29.58 -30.59 -65.98
C PHE A 322 -30.73 -29.81 -65.32
N THR A 323 -31.86 -30.43 -64.99
CA THR A 323 -32.98 -29.75 -64.29
C THR A 323 -33.24 -30.33 -62.90
N ILE A 324 -33.74 -29.51 -61.98
CA ILE A 324 -34.18 -29.92 -60.63
C ILE A 324 -35.71 -29.93 -60.49
N VAL A 325 -36.22 -30.77 -59.59
CA VAL A 325 -37.67 -30.99 -59.38
C VAL A 325 -38.37 -29.73 -58.89
N ASP A 326 -37.87 -29.13 -57.81
CA ASP A 326 -38.41 -27.93 -57.19
C ASP A 326 -37.56 -26.71 -57.56
N SER A 327 -38.20 -25.62 -58.00
CA SER A 327 -37.49 -24.38 -58.34
C SER A 327 -36.91 -23.71 -57.10
N LEU A 328 -35.72 -23.13 -57.22
CA LEU A 328 -35.17 -22.27 -56.17
C LEU A 328 -36.12 -21.09 -55.86
N PRO A 329 -36.26 -20.69 -54.58
CA PRO A 329 -36.95 -19.45 -54.24
C PRO A 329 -36.34 -18.25 -54.97
N ALA A 330 -37.16 -17.29 -55.39
CA ALA A 330 -36.72 -16.15 -56.19
C ALA A 330 -35.70 -15.23 -55.47
N ASP A 331 -35.69 -15.25 -54.14
CA ASP A 331 -34.80 -14.51 -53.25
C ASP A 331 -33.64 -15.38 -52.69
N PHE A 332 -33.51 -16.63 -53.16
CA PHE A 332 -32.49 -17.53 -52.66
C PHE A 332 -31.07 -17.02 -52.91
N GLY A 333 -30.33 -16.80 -51.83
CA GLY A 333 -28.95 -16.31 -51.92
C GLY A 333 -28.83 -14.86 -52.40
N ALA A 334 -29.90 -14.07 -52.38
CA ALA A 334 -29.93 -12.71 -52.90
C ALA A 334 -29.58 -11.62 -51.86
N ASP A 335 -29.42 -11.95 -50.58
CA ASP A 335 -29.24 -10.96 -49.49
C ASP A 335 -28.00 -10.07 -49.71
N TRP A 336 -26.92 -10.64 -50.26
CA TRP A 336 -25.68 -9.88 -50.52
C TRP A 336 -25.89 -8.71 -51.50
N LYS A 337 -26.90 -8.78 -52.37
CA LYS A 337 -27.24 -7.72 -53.34
C LYS A 337 -27.75 -6.44 -52.68
N SER A 338 -28.18 -6.53 -51.42
CA SER A 338 -28.62 -5.37 -50.63
C SER A 338 -27.46 -4.62 -49.95
N ARG A 339 -26.25 -5.19 -49.98
CA ARG A 339 -25.08 -4.61 -49.31
C ARG A 339 -24.54 -3.40 -50.06
N ALA A 340 -24.02 -2.43 -49.32
CA ALA A 340 -23.39 -1.25 -49.90
C ALA A 340 -22.14 -1.57 -50.75
N ASN A 341 -21.48 -2.70 -50.47
CA ASN A 341 -20.27 -3.14 -51.17
C ASN A 341 -20.53 -4.25 -52.21
N LYS A 342 -21.77 -4.38 -52.70
CA LYS A 342 -22.15 -5.45 -53.65
C LYS A 342 -21.32 -5.43 -54.95
N ASP A 343 -20.95 -4.24 -55.43
CA ASP A 343 -20.23 -4.09 -56.70
C ASP A 343 -18.79 -4.64 -56.58
N ASP A 344 -18.21 -4.66 -55.37
CA ASP A 344 -16.92 -5.30 -55.09
C ASP A 344 -17.01 -6.84 -55.05
N LEU A 345 -18.23 -7.39 -54.90
CA LEU A 345 -18.48 -8.83 -54.84
C LEU A 345 -18.88 -9.42 -56.21
N ASP A 346 -19.38 -8.59 -57.12
CA ASP A 346 -19.90 -8.93 -58.45
C ASP A 346 -18.83 -8.76 -59.55
N ASP A 347 -17.58 -9.14 -59.25
CA ASP A 347 -16.38 -8.84 -60.03
C ASP A 347 -15.85 -10.01 -60.89
N GLN A 348 -16.55 -11.15 -60.90
CA GLN A 348 -16.15 -12.38 -61.60
C GLN A 348 -17.02 -12.69 -62.82
N ASP A 349 -16.55 -13.56 -63.72
CA ASP A 349 -17.32 -14.07 -64.88
C ASP A 349 -17.55 -15.60 -64.70
N PRO A 350 -18.81 -16.09 -64.62
CA PRO A 350 -20.05 -15.31 -64.59
C PRO A 350 -20.22 -14.50 -63.29
N ALA A 351 -20.91 -13.36 -63.42
CA ALA A 351 -21.18 -12.40 -62.34
C ALA A 351 -21.80 -13.05 -61.08
N GLU A 352 -22.79 -13.92 -61.28
CA GLU A 352 -23.46 -14.65 -60.21
C GLU A 352 -23.40 -16.16 -60.45
N TYR A 353 -23.00 -16.91 -59.42
CA TYR A 353 -22.97 -18.37 -59.41
C TYR A 353 -23.30 -18.91 -58.02
N PHE A 354 -23.70 -20.17 -57.98
CA PHE A 354 -23.93 -20.94 -56.76
C PHE A 354 -22.94 -22.10 -56.68
N TYR A 355 -22.89 -22.73 -55.52
CA TYR A 355 -22.23 -24.00 -55.36
C TYR A 355 -23.27 -25.12 -55.35
N MET A 356 -22.91 -26.29 -55.85
CA MET A 356 -23.74 -27.48 -55.79
C MET A 356 -22.96 -28.62 -55.14
N ARG A 357 -23.61 -29.29 -54.19
CA ARG A 357 -23.14 -30.57 -53.64
C ARG A 357 -24.04 -31.70 -54.10
N ILE A 358 -23.45 -32.84 -54.45
CA ILE A 358 -24.21 -34.06 -54.74
C ILE A 358 -24.23 -34.95 -53.50
N TRP A 359 -25.42 -35.33 -53.06
CA TRP A 359 -25.64 -36.34 -52.03
C TRP A 359 -25.87 -37.68 -52.71
N ASN A 360 -24.79 -38.29 -53.21
CA ASN A 360 -24.85 -39.57 -53.91
C ASN A 360 -25.30 -40.69 -52.94
N ARG A 361 -26.46 -41.30 -53.18
CA ARG A 361 -27.01 -42.39 -52.36
C ARG A 361 -26.97 -43.75 -53.07
N GLY A 362 -26.22 -43.85 -54.17
CA GLY A 362 -26.17 -45.05 -55.01
C GLY A 362 -27.52 -45.33 -55.66
N ASP A 363 -28.08 -46.51 -55.39
CA ASP A 363 -29.36 -46.96 -55.95
C ASP A 363 -30.60 -46.49 -55.17
N ASP A 364 -30.42 -45.80 -54.04
CA ASP A 364 -31.52 -45.16 -53.31
C ASP A 364 -31.92 -43.84 -53.95
N LEU A 365 -32.74 -43.97 -55.00
CA LEU A 365 -33.35 -42.86 -55.72
C LEU A 365 -34.77 -42.52 -55.18
N SER A 366 -35.29 -43.35 -54.27
CA SER A 366 -36.66 -43.28 -53.79
C SER A 366 -36.82 -42.38 -52.56
N SER A 367 -35.86 -42.42 -51.62
CA SER A 367 -35.91 -41.62 -50.39
C SER A 367 -36.03 -40.13 -50.68
N ASP A 368 -36.78 -39.42 -49.85
CA ASP A 368 -36.92 -37.96 -49.95
C ASP A 368 -35.57 -37.26 -49.80
N SER A 369 -35.45 -36.05 -50.37
CA SER A 369 -34.24 -35.24 -50.23
C SER A 369 -33.96 -34.93 -48.75
N LYS A 370 -34.99 -34.57 -47.99
CA LYS A 370 -35.00 -34.44 -46.52
C LYS A 370 -35.74 -35.61 -45.88
N ILE A 371 -35.03 -36.44 -45.12
CA ILE A 371 -35.61 -37.64 -44.48
C ILE A 371 -36.01 -37.29 -43.04
N ASN A 372 -37.27 -37.55 -42.67
CA ASN A 372 -37.77 -37.35 -41.31
C ASN A 372 -37.01 -38.19 -40.29
N ILE A 373 -36.61 -37.59 -39.17
CA ILE A 373 -36.00 -38.25 -38.02
C ILE A 373 -37.12 -38.82 -37.14
N THR A 374 -37.06 -40.11 -36.84
CA THR A 374 -37.88 -40.72 -35.80
C THR A 374 -36.99 -41.08 -34.61
N PHE A 375 -36.86 -40.15 -33.66
CA PHE A 375 -35.94 -40.29 -32.53
C PHE A 375 -36.12 -41.61 -31.78
N GLY A 376 -35.01 -42.28 -31.47
CA GLY A 376 -34.99 -43.57 -30.77
C GLY A 376 -35.39 -44.79 -31.59
N THR A 377 -35.76 -44.63 -32.87
CA THR A 377 -36.16 -45.73 -33.76
C THR A 377 -35.11 -45.97 -34.84
N PRO A 378 -34.74 -47.24 -35.15
CA PRO A 378 -33.85 -47.55 -36.27
C PRO A 378 -34.46 -47.18 -37.62
N GLN A 379 -33.72 -46.43 -38.44
CA GLN A 379 -34.08 -46.02 -39.80
C GLN A 379 -33.01 -46.52 -40.79
N LEU A 380 -33.44 -47.18 -41.88
CA LEU A 380 -32.53 -47.76 -42.88
C LEU A 380 -31.92 -46.67 -43.77
N LEU A 381 -30.63 -46.78 -44.08
CA LEU A 381 -29.94 -45.92 -45.06
C LEU A 381 -30.03 -46.56 -46.44
N GLY A 382 -31.10 -46.27 -47.18
CA GLY A 382 -31.33 -46.81 -48.52
C GLY A 382 -31.26 -48.34 -48.55
N HIS A 383 -30.53 -48.90 -49.52
CA HIS A 383 -30.28 -50.35 -49.61
C HIS A 383 -28.90 -50.77 -49.06
N THR A 384 -28.24 -49.92 -48.27
CA THR A 384 -26.88 -50.21 -47.76
C THR A 384 -26.83 -51.35 -46.74
N GLY A 385 -27.96 -51.76 -46.18
CA GLY A 385 -28.04 -52.72 -45.06
C GLY A 385 -27.73 -52.10 -43.68
N LEU A 386 -27.36 -50.82 -43.63
CA LEU A 386 -27.12 -50.08 -42.38
C LEU A 386 -28.40 -49.41 -41.88
N GLN A 387 -28.63 -49.48 -40.57
CA GLN A 387 -29.68 -48.76 -39.87
C GLN A 387 -29.06 -47.74 -38.91
N ILE A 388 -29.58 -46.52 -38.90
CA ILE A 388 -29.19 -45.50 -37.93
C ILE A 388 -30.30 -45.27 -36.91
N THR A 389 -29.94 -45.06 -35.66
CA THR A 389 -30.85 -44.62 -34.61
C THR A 389 -30.31 -43.31 -34.05
N ILE A 390 -31.09 -42.23 -34.21
CA ILE A 390 -30.74 -40.91 -33.68
C ILE A 390 -31.47 -40.71 -32.35
N THR A 391 -30.76 -40.34 -31.29
CA THR A 391 -31.31 -40.09 -29.95
C THR A 391 -30.83 -38.76 -29.39
N GLY A 392 -31.58 -38.12 -28.50
CA GLY A 392 -31.30 -36.79 -27.94
C GLY A 392 -32.42 -35.81 -28.29
N ASN A 393 -32.35 -34.59 -27.75
CA ASN A 393 -33.33 -33.52 -28.01
C ASN A 393 -32.73 -32.33 -28.77
N ASP A 394 -31.42 -32.13 -28.68
CA ASP A 394 -30.71 -30.97 -29.23
C ASP A 394 -30.23 -31.22 -30.68
N ALA A 395 -31.16 -31.22 -31.64
CA ALA A 395 -30.81 -31.41 -33.05
C ALA A 395 -30.35 -30.08 -33.69
N VAL A 396 -29.04 -29.94 -33.91
CA VAL A 396 -28.43 -28.74 -34.51
C VAL A 396 -28.16 -28.96 -35.99
N ALA A 397 -28.70 -28.08 -36.83
CA ALA A 397 -28.49 -28.07 -38.27
C ALA A 397 -26.99 -28.13 -38.66
N SER A 398 -26.66 -28.87 -39.71
CA SER A 398 -25.29 -29.15 -40.21
C SER A 398 -24.40 -30.03 -39.33
N ASP A 399 -24.86 -30.49 -38.17
CA ASP A 399 -24.15 -31.54 -37.44
C ASP A 399 -24.19 -32.85 -38.23
N PHE A 400 -23.08 -33.60 -38.21
CA PHE A 400 -22.93 -34.77 -39.06
C PHE A 400 -22.08 -35.87 -38.43
N TRP A 401 -22.20 -37.06 -39.00
CA TRP A 401 -21.39 -38.25 -38.72
C TRP A 401 -20.81 -38.78 -40.02
N VAL A 402 -19.68 -39.47 -39.92
CA VAL A 402 -19.02 -40.17 -41.03
C VAL A 402 -18.90 -41.62 -40.63
N ILE A 403 -19.48 -42.51 -41.43
CA ILE A 403 -19.56 -43.95 -41.19
C ILE A 403 -18.73 -44.63 -42.27
N ALA A 404 -17.62 -45.26 -41.89
CA ALA A 404 -16.87 -46.09 -42.83
C ALA A 404 -17.44 -47.52 -42.81
N ALA A 405 -17.98 -47.94 -43.95
CA ALA A 405 -18.53 -49.28 -44.17
C ALA A 405 -17.71 -50.02 -45.24
N ARG A 406 -17.55 -51.33 -45.06
CA ARG A 406 -16.64 -52.17 -45.85
C ARG A 406 -17.29 -53.52 -46.17
N PRO A 407 -17.23 -54.01 -47.42
CA PRO A 407 -17.82 -55.30 -47.80
C PRO A 407 -17.17 -56.51 -47.11
N GLU A 408 -15.87 -56.44 -46.85
CA GLU A 408 -15.09 -57.51 -46.19
C GLU A 408 -15.38 -57.63 -44.68
N THR A 409 -15.95 -56.58 -44.08
CA THR A 409 -16.38 -56.58 -42.67
C THR A 409 -17.82 -56.06 -42.56
N PRO A 410 -18.81 -56.77 -43.11
CA PRO A 410 -20.15 -56.24 -43.33
C PRO A 410 -20.90 -55.99 -42.02
N ASN A 411 -20.51 -56.63 -40.92
CA ASN A 411 -21.13 -56.48 -39.60
C ASN A 411 -20.38 -55.53 -38.65
N LEU A 412 -19.50 -54.68 -39.19
CA LEU A 412 -18.74 -53.70 -38.41
C LEU A 412 -18.69 -52.37 -39.15
N VAL A 413 -18.68 -51.27 -38.39
CA VAL A 413 -18.43 -49.92 -38.90
C VAL A 413 -17.26 -49.26 -38.19
N VAL A 414 -16.64 -48.27 -38.83
CA VAL A 414 -15.57 -47.46 -38.21
C VAL A 414 -15.96 -45.98 -38.23
N PRO A 415 -15.79 -45.24 -37.11
CA PRO A 415 -15.36 -45.70 -35.78
C PRO A 415 -16.36 -46.67 -35.11
N TRP A 416 -15.85 -47.68 -34.38
CA TRP A 416 -16.69 -48.70 -33.73
C TRP A 416 -17.59 -48.12 -32.63
N GLU A 417 -17.23 -46.95 -32.11
CA GLU A 417 -18.02 -46.21 -31.13
C GLU A 417 -19.42 -45.85 -31.66
N LEU A 418 -19.60 -45.78 -32.99
CA LEU A 418 -20.91 -45.60 -33.63
C LEU A 418 -21.88 -46.76 -33.32
N GLU A 419 -21.43 -47.96 -32.99
CA GLU A 419 -22.31 -49.07 -32.61
C GLU A 419 -22.94 -48.89 -31.22
N HIS A 420 -22.37 -47.99 -30.40
CA HIS A 420 -22.83 -47.70 -29.04
C HIS A 420 -23.53 -46.35 -28.90
N GLY A 421 -23.49 -45.51 -29.93
CA GLY A 421 -23.98 -44.13 -29.91
C GLY A 421 -22.84 -43.13 -29.76
N LEU A 422 -22.69 -42.26 -30.75
CA LEU A 422 -21.62 -41.26 -30.81
C LEU A 422 -22.21 -39.86 -31.01
N PRO A 423 -21.75 -38.82 -30.29
CA PRO A 423 -22.09 -37.43 -30.63
C PRO A 423 -21.57 -37.04 -32.02
N PRO A 424 -22.09 -35.97 -32.65
CA PRO A 424 -21.67 -35.54 -33.99
C PRO A 424 -20.15 -35.35 -34.09
N HIS A 425 -19.58 -35.78 -35.21
CA HIS A 425 -18.24 -35.35 -35.63
C HIS A 425 -18.20 -33.88 -36.07
N GLY A 426 -19.39 -33.28 -36.19
CA GLY A 426 -19.65 -32.11 -37.02
C GLY A 426 -19.07 -30.78 -36.58
N VAL A 427 -19.69 -29.71 -37.06
CA VAL A 427 -19.16 -28.36 -36.94
C VAL A 427 -19.19 -27.89 -35.49
N ARG A 428 -18.01 -27.83 -34.86
CA ARG A 428 -17.83 -27.26 -33.52
C ARG A 428 -18.04 -25.75 -33.58
N ARG A 429 -18.93 -25.23 -32.74
CA ARG A 429 -19.31 -23.82 -32.69
C ARG A 429 -19.01 -23.24 -31.33
N PHE A 430 -18.41 -22.07 -31.31
CA PHE A 430 -18.05 -21.37 -30.09
C PHE A 430 -18.69 -19.98 -30.07
N PHE A 431 -19.11 -19.53 -28.88
CA PHE A 431 -19.87 -18.29 -28.72
C PHE A 431 -19.34 -17.43 -27.57
N ALA A 432 -19.23 -16.11 -27.75
CA ALA A 432 -18.86 -15.19 -26.66
C ALA A 432 -19.57 -13.83 -26.75
N PRO A 433 -19.88 -13.19 -25.62
CA PRO A 433 -20.46 -11.84 -25.61
C PRO A 433 -19.38 -10.80 -25.98
N LEU A 434 -19.74 -9.81 -26.81
CA LEU A 434 -18.86 -8.72 -27.22
C LEU A 434 -19.24 -7.38 -26.58
N ALA A 435 -20.52 -7.00 -26.60
CA ALA A 435 -20.98 -5.72 -26.05
C ALA A 435 -22.46 -5.74 -25.69
N LEU A 436 -22.86 -4.85 -24.78
CA LEU A 436 -24.26 -4.62 -24.42
C LEU A 436 -24.71 -3.24 -24.92
N ILE A 437 -25.83 -3.20 -25.64
CA ILE A 437 -26.44 -2.00 -26.20
C ILE A 437 -27.71 -1.68 -25.40
N GLN A 438 -27.85 -0.42 -25.00
CA GLN A 438 -29.06 0.13 -24.40
C GLN A 438 -29.76 1.05 -25.40
N TRP A 439 -31.07 0.86 -25.57
CA TRP A 439 -31.94 1.72 -26.37
C TRP A 439 -32.87 2.51 -25.45
N MET A 440 -32.92 3.83 -25.65
CA MET A 440 -33.75 4.74 -24.85
C MET A 440 -34.76 5.51 -25.74
N PRO A 441 -35.98 5.78 -25.25
CA PRO A 441 -36.94 6.59 -25.99
C PRO A 441 -36.43 8.04 -26.09
N SER A 442 -36.35 8.61 -27.30
CA SER A 442 -35.89 9.99 -27.48
C SER A 442 -36.83 10.97 -26.80
N THR A 443 -36.27 11.80 -25.91
CA THR A 443 -36.99 12.83 -25.15
C THR A 443 -37.07 14.17 -25.87
N PHE A 444 -36.42 14.33 -27.04
CA PHE A 444 -36.19 15.65 -27.64
C PHE A 444 -36.52 15.81 -29.13
N ASN A 445 -36.89 14.77 -29.88
CA ASN A 445 -37.42 14.91 -31.24
C ASN A 445 -38.31 13.71 -31.59
N GLU A 446 -39.51 13.98 -32.11
CA GLU A 446 -40.41 12.96 -32.67
C GLU A 446 -39.68 12.16 -33.78
N GLY A 447 -39.30 10.91 -33.48
CA GLY A 447 -38.98 9.91 -34.50
C GLY A 447 -37.57 9.31 -34.54
N ASN A 448 -36.58 9.77 -33.75
CA ASN A 448 -35.23 9.18 -33.77
C ASN A 448 -34.94 8.39 -32.49
N LEU A 449 -34.62 7.09 -32.61
CA LEU A 449 -34.13 6.27 -31.50
C LEU A 449 -32.66 6.60 -31.17
N GLU A 450 -32.33 6.68 -29.88
CA GLU A 450 -30.95 6.83 -29.41
C GLU A 450 -30.47 5.52 -28.77
N GLY A 451 -29.42 4.93 -29.36
CA GLY A 451 -28.77 3.73 -28.87
C GLY A 451 -27.39 4.05 -28.31
N LYS A 452 -27.03 3.44 -27.17
CA LYS A 452 -25.71 3.58 -26.54
C LYS A 452 -25.11 2.21 -26.25
N ILE A 453 -23.82 2.04 -26.56
CA ILE A 453 -23.03 0.91 -26.06
C ILE A 453 -22.71 1.20 -24.59
N ILE A 454 -23.24 0.40 -23.68
CA ILE A 454 -23.13 0.64 -22.24
C ILE A 454 -22.10 -0.25 -21.55
N HIS A 455 -21.67 -1.34 -22.20
CA HIS A 455 -20.66 -2.24 -21.64
C HIS A 455 -19.89 -2.98 -22.74
N ASP A 456 -18.55 -3.06 -22.59
CA ASP A 456 -17.68 -3.95 -23.36
C ASP A 456 -17.62 -5.32 -22.64
N CYS A 457 -18.20 -6.36 -23.24
CA CYS A 457 -18.31 -7.67 -22.58
C CYS A 457 -17.06 -8.54 -22.78
N ARG A 458 -16.07 -8.08 -23.55
CA ARG A 458 -14.84 -8.84 -23.83
C ARG A 458 -13.95 -8.88 -22.59
N LYS A 459 -13.36 -10.04 -22.33
CA LYS A 459 -12.33 -10.17 -21.28
C LYS A 459 -10.99 -9.74 -21.83
N LYS A 460 -10.39 -8.70 -21.24
CA LYS A 460 -9.01 -8.32 -21.56
C LYS A 460 -8.04 -9.20 -20.77
N PHE A 461 -6.95 -9.62 -21.41
CA PHE A 461 -5.84 -10.29 -20.74
C PHE A 461 -4.50 -9.72 -21.19
N HIS A 462 -3.56 -9.64 -20.26
CA HIS A 462 -2.18 -9.35 -20.57
C HIS A 462 -1.43 -10.66 -20.86
N PRO A 463 -0.43 -10.65 -21.77
CA PRO A 463 0.51 -11.76 -21.95
C PRO A 463 0.98 -12.32 -20.59
N LEU A 464 1.24 -13.64 -20.47
CA LEU A 464 1.60 -14.23 -19.16
C LEU A 464 2.87 -13.61 -18.54
N THR A 465 3.78 -13.10 -19.38
CA THR A 465 4.97 -12.38 -18.94
C THR A 465 4.66 -11.02 -18.30
N GLU A 466 3.42 -10.56 -18.38
CA GLU A 466 2.92 -9.26 -17.90
C GLU A 466 1.84 -9.43 -16.80
N GLN A 467 1.52 -10.66 -16.37
CA GLN A 467 0.53 -10.90 -15.32
C GLN A 467 1.14 -10.74 -13.91
N GLY A 468 0.96 -9.56 -13.31
CA GLY A 468 1.39 -9.27 -11.93
C GLY A 468 0.34 -8.56 -11.06
N CYS A 469 -0.17 -9.29 -10.05
CA CYS A 469 -0.68 -8.86 -8.73
C CYS A 469 -2.18 -8.50 -8.49
N CYS A 470 -2.59 -8.74 -7.22
CA CYS A 470 -3.90 -8.53 -6.56
C CYS A 470 -4.40 -7.06 -6.52
N CYS A 471 -4.20 -6.33 -7.59
CA CYS A 471 -4.45 -4.90 -7.71
C CYS A 471 -5.85 -4.72 -8.30
N THR A 472 -6.65 -3.82 -7.71
CA THR A 472 -7.91 -3.39 -8.33
C THR A 472 -7.61 -2.66 -9.63
N PHE A 473 -6.58 -1.80 -9.60
CA PHE A 473 -6.04 -1.15 -10.78
C PHE A 473 -4.52 -1.11 -10.69
N THR A 474 -3.89 -1.24 -11.84
CA THR A 474 -2.47 -0.97 -12.06
C THR A 474 -2.30 0.43 -12.63
N VAL A 475 -1.25 1.13 -12.20
CA VAL A 475 -0.89 2.45 -12.71
C VAL A 475 0.49 2.40 -13.33
N GLY A 476 0.56 2.63 -14.64
CA GLY A 476 1.80 2.83 -15.37
C GLY A 476 2.23 4.30 -15.34
N ASP A 477 3.49 4.57 -15.71
CA ASP A 477 3.99 5.94 -15.87
C ASP A 477 3.67 6.54 -17.25
N GLY A 478 2.99 5.77 -18.12
CA GLY A 478 2.64 6.14 -19.49
C GLY A 478 3.84 6.23 -20.44
N LYS A 479 5.05 5.90 -19.98
CA LYS A 479 6.30 5.99 -20.75
C LYS A 479 7.00 4.64 -20.84
N GLN A 480 7.43 4.10 -19.70
CA GLN A 480 8.15 2.84 -19.54
C GLN A 480 7.22 1.71 -19.09
N SER A 481 6.16 2.03 -18.35
CA SER A 481 5.13 1.09 -17.92
C SER A 481 3.74 1.60 -18.30
N GLN A 482 2.87 0.66 -18.66
CA GLN A 482 1.45 0.91 -18.96
C GLN A 482 0.64 0.09 -17.96
N GLY A 483 -0.28 0.74 -17.26
CA GLY A 483 -1.25 0.08 -16.38
C GLY A 483 -2.67 0.25 -16.91
N ASP A 484 -3.67 -0.18 -16.13
CA ASP A 484 -5.09 0.12 -16.37
C ASP A 484 -5.33 1.64 -16.48
N PHE A 485 -4.54 2.42 -15.73
CA PHE A 485 -4.45 3.87 -15.83
C PHE A 485 -2.98 4.30 -15.94
N ASN A 486 -2.73 5.52 -16.41
CA ASN A 486 -1.40 6.14 -16.39
C ASN A 486 -1.32 7.34 -15.44
N SER A 487 -2.35 7.54 -14.63
CA SER A 487 -2.45 8.58 -13.60
C SER A 487 -2.95 7.95 -12.30
N ILE A 488 -2.22 8.20 -11.20
CA ILE A 488 -2.64 7.71 -9.87
C ILE A 488 -3.97 8.35 -9.47
N GLN A 489 -4.19 9.64 -9.79
CA GLN A 489 -5.45 10.32 -9.50
C GLN A 489 -6.63 9.67 -10.24
N GLU A 490 -6.46 9.36 -11.52
CA GLU A 490 -7.51 8.74 -12.32
C GLU A 490 -7.88 7.35 -11.78
N ALA A 491 -6.89 6.56 -11.35
CA ALA A 491 -7.15 5.29 -10.69
C ALA A 491 -7.91 5.46 -9.37
N VAL A 492 -7.57 6.47 -8.56
CA VAL A 492 -8.30 6.80 -7.32
C VAL A 492 -9.75 7.20 -7.61
N ASP A 493 -9.98 8.02 -8.64
CA ASP A 493 -11.31 8.49 -9.02
C ASP A 493 -12.21 7.35 -9.52
N ASN A 494 -11.63 6.35 -10.19
CA ASN A 494 -12.35 5.18 -10.71
C ASN A 494 -12.51 4.02 -9.70
N LEU A 495 -11.88 4.09 -8.52
CA LEU A 495 -12.09 3.07 -7.49
C LEU A 495 -13.56 3.03 -7.03
N PRO A 496 -14.14 1.83 -6.81
CA PRO A 496 -15.51 1.71 -6.32
C PRO A 496 -15.66 2.33 -4.91
N GLY A 497 -16.90 2.63 -4.50
CA GLY A 497 -17.18 3.21 -3.18
C GLY A 497 -16.74 2.34 -1.99
N ALA A 498 -16.46 1.05 -2.22
CA ALA A 498 -15.90 0.11 -1.24
C ALA A 498 -14.37 0.21 -1.07
N GLY A 499 -13.67 1.00 -1.91
CA GLY A 499 -12.22 1.10 -1.93
C GLY A 499 -11.54 0.06 -2.83
N GLY A 500 -10.24 -0.12 -2.67
CA GLY A 500 -9.45 -1.05 -3.48
C GLY A 500 -7.94 -0.84 -3.35
N LYS A 501 -7.17 -1.69 -4.04
CA LYS A 501 -5.71 -1.61 -4.07
C LYS A 501 -5.26 -1.06 -5.42
N ILE A 502 -4.54 0.06 -5.40
CA ILE A 502 -3.84 0.60 -6.57
C ILE A 502 -2.38 0.14 -6.50
N CYS A 503 -1.90 -0.49 -7.57
CA CYS A 503 -0.51 -0.89 -7.70
C CYS A 503 0.20 0.01 -8.69
N VAL A 504 1.14 0.80 -8.17
CA VAL A 504 1.96 1.70 -8.98
C VAL A 504 3.13 0.88 -9.53
N LEU A 505 3.17 0.72 -10.86
CA LEU A 505 4.22 -0.04 -11.53
C LEU A 505 5.56 0.69 -11.47
N ALA A 506 6.64 0.02 -11.88
CA ALA A 506 7.95 0.65 -12.00
C ALA A 506 7.90 1.80 -13.03
N GLY A 507 8.49 2.94 -12.71
CA GLY A 507 8.47 4.13 -13.55
C GLY A 507 8.45 5.44 -12.76
N GLU A 508 8.42 6.55 -13.50
CA GLU A 508 8.36 7.91 -12.96
C GLU A 508 6.94 8.48 -13.06
N HIS A 509 6.22 8.47 -11.94
CA HIS A 509 4.82 8.88 -11.85
C HIS A 509 4.70 10.34 -11.41
N ILE A 510 3.96 11.13 -12.20
CA ILE A 510 3.65 12.51 -11.86
C ILE A 510 2.31 12.54 -11.12
N ALA A 511 2.31 13.03 -9.88
CA ALA A 511 1.13 12.95 -9.02
C ALA A 511 1.05 14.07 -7.98
N ASN A 512 -0.14 14.68 -7.89
CA ASN A 512 -0.61 15.49 -6.76
C ASN A 512 -1.99 14.96 -6.39
N VAL A 513 -2.03 13.78 -5.78
CA VAL A 513 -3.23 12.96 -5.59
C VAL A 513 -4.04 13.47 -4.41
N SER A 514 -5.33 13.72 -4.64
CA SER A 514 -6.30 14.10 -3.61
C SER A 514 -7.23 12.93 -3.28
N ILE A 515 -7.20 12.48 -2.03
CA ILE A 515 -8.06 11.43 -1.48
C ILE A 515 -9.03 12.11 -0.50
N LEU A 516 -10.24 12.42 -0.98
CA LEU A 516 -11.21 13.24 -0.28
C LEU A 516 -12.48 12.43 0.02
N ASN A 517 -12.85 12.31 1.30
CA ASN A 517 -14.05 11.58 1.73
C ASN A 517 -14.09 10.12 1.21
N ARG A 518 -12.94 9.44 1.18
CA ARG A 518 -12.82 8.05 0.71
C ARG A 518 -12.48 7.09 1.84
N LYS A 519 -12.62 5.80 1.57
CA LYS A 519 -12.24 4.75 2.53
C LYS A 519 -11.63 3.53 1.87
N GLN A 520 -10.83 2.78 2.65
CA GLN A 520 -10.28 1.47 2.28
C GLN A 520 -9.45 1.50 0.98
N ILE A 521 -8.60 2.52 0.85
CA ILE A 521 -7.70 2.64 -0.30
C ILE A 521 -6.29 2.26 0.12
N ARG A 522 -5.67 1.36 -0.63
CA ARG A 522 -4.24 1.05 -0.49
C ARG A 522 -3.52 1.41 -1.78
N ILE A 523 -2.53 2.29 -1.71
CA ILE A 523 -1.65 2.64 -2.82
C ILE A 523 -0.28 2.03 -2.52
N SER A 524 0.15 1.10 -3.37
CA SER A 524 1.34 0.28 -3.14
C SER A 524 2.24 0.29 -4.38
N GLY A 525 3.53 0.57 -4.21
CA GLY A 525 4.49 0.58 -5.31
C GLY A 525 5.48 -0.58 -5.29
N CYS A 526 6.55 -0.43 -6.09
CA CYS A 526 7.69 -1.34 -6.18
C CYS A 526 8.98 -0.73 -5.58
N GLY A 527 8.86 -0.05 -4.42
CA GLY A 527 9.97 0.52 -3.67
C GLY A 527 10.74 1.59 -4.46
N GLU A 528 12.04 1.38 -4.64
CA GLU A 528 12.94 2.28 -5.37
C GLU A 528 12.61 2.42 -6.87
N HIS A 529 11.81 1.49 -7.42
CA HIS A 529 11.44 1.49 -8.83
C HIS A 529 10.16 2.28 -9.14
N SER A 530 9.32 2.59 -8.14
CA SER A 530 8.10 3.38 -8.32
C SER A 530 8.32 4.78 -7.74
N ILE A 531 8.88 5.66 -8.55
CA ILE A 531 9.21 7.03 -8.15
C ILE A 531 8.01 7.92 -8.41
N VAL A 532 7.46 8.54 -7.37
CA VAL A 532 6.33 9.47 -7.46
C VAL A 532 6.82 10.87 -7.12
N ARG A 533 6.41 11.84 -7.92
CA ARG A 533 6.79 13.24 -7.76
C ARG A 533 5.64 14.21 -8.08
N PRO A 534 5.66 15.43 -7.54
CA PRO A 534 4.66 16.42 -7.91
C PRO A 534 4.78 16.82 -9.39
N SER A 535 3.68 17.37 -9.91
CA SER A 535 3.65 17.99 -11.22
C SER A 535 4.46 19.29 -11.24
N SER A 536 5.03 19.63 -12.40
CA SER A 536 5.90 20.81 -12.56
C SER A 536 5.17 22.14 -12.34
N ASP A 537 3.84 22.16 -12.43
CA ASP A 537 2.98 23.30 -12.14
C ASP A 537 2.64 23.45 -10.65
N LYS A 538 2.81 22.39 -9.84
CA LYS A 538 2.42 22.33 -8.41
C LYS A 538 3.47 21.62 -7.56
N MET A 539 4.72 22.10 -7.62
CA MET A 539 5.88 21.47 -6.98
C MET A 539 5.91 21.62 -5.45
N ASP A 540 5.18 22.61 -4.92
CA ASP A 540 4.99 22.92 -3.50
C ASP A 540 3.80 22.19 -2.88
N ALA A 541 2.84 21.74 -3.71
CA ALA A 541 1.69 20.96 -3.27
C ALA A 541 2.10 19.53 -2.84
N PRO A 542 1.34 18.90 -1.93
CA PRO A 542 1.60 17.54 -1.50
C PRO A 542 1.51 16.53 -2.66
N ILE A 543 2.30 15.45 -2.59
CA ILE A 543 2.15 14.31 -3.52
C ILE A 543 0.85 13.57 -3.20
N PHE A 544 0.59 13.31 -1.92
CA PHE A 544 -0.68 12.75 -1.45
C PHE A 544 -1.31 13.67 -0.42
N LEU A 545 -2.51 14.18 -0.73
CA LEU A 545 -3.38 14.90 0.18
C LEU A 545 -4.54 13.98 0.59
N ILE A 546 -4.62 13.66 1.88
CA ILE A 546 -5.69 12.87 2.48
C ILE A 546 -6.54 13.80 3.33
N GLN A 547 -7.85 13.86 3.06
CA GLN A 547 -8.78 14.68 3.84
C GLN A 547 -10.04 13.89 4.16
N ASN A 548 -10.47 13.92 5.42
CA ASN A 548 -11.71 13.33 5.90
C ASN A 548 -11.89 11.87 5.43
N SER A 549 -10.82 11.06 5.46
CA SER A 549 -10.77 9.75 4.81
C SER A 549 -10.30 8.65 5.77
N GLN A 550 -10.76 7.41 5.56
CA GLN A 550 -10.57 6.34 6.55
C GLN A 550 -9.87 5.11 5.95
N LYS A 551 -9.01 4.43 6.73
CA LYS A 551 -8.33 3.20 6.28
C LYS A 551 -7.56 3.41 4.97
N ILE A 552 -6.72 4.45 4.94
CA ILE A 552 -5.86 4.76 3.80
C ILE A 552 -4.46 4.25 4.10
N GLN A 553 -3.90 3.48 3.16
CA GLN A 553 -2.55 2.97 3.28
C GLN A 553 -1.70 3.39 2.09
N ILE A 554 -0.51 3.93 2.35
CA ILE A 554 0.51 4.28 1.36
C ILE A 554 1.77 3.49 1.69
N ASP A 555 2.19 2.59 0.79
CA ASP A 555 3.37 1.75 1.03
C ASP A 555 4.24 1.46 -0.19
N ASN A 556 5.52 1.17 0.07
CA ASN A 556 6.49 0.73 -0.93
C ASN A 556 6.63 1.69 -2.12
N LEU A 557 6.67 3.01 -1.87
CA LEU A 557 6.90 4.03 -2.89
C LEU A 557 8.16 4.85 -2.59
N THR A 558 8.74 5.43 -3.65
CA THR A 558 9.76 6.48 -3.54
C THR A 558 9.13 7.84 -3.83
N LEU A 559 8.96 8.68 -2.81
CA LEU A 559 8.29 9.97 -2.90
C LEU A 559 9.31 11.11 -2.96
N MET A 560 9.31 11.89 -4.05
CA MET A 560 10.28 12.95 -4.33
C MET A 560 9.64 14.35 -4.30
N ALA A 561 9.41 14.89 -3.10
CA ALA A 561 8.79 16.20 -2.85
C ALA A 561 9.83 17.28 -2.49
N LEU A 562 10.76 17.60 -3.41
CA LEU A 562 11.94 18.43 -3.13
C LEU A 562 11.61 19.86 -2.65
N ASP A 563 10.44 20.41 -3.00
CA ASP A 563 10.01 21.77 -2.64
C ASP A 563 8.68 21.81 -1.86
N GLY A 564 8.16 20.64 -1.46
CA GLY A 564 6.84 20.51 -0.85
C GLY A 564 6.76 19.45 0.23
N ILE A 565 5.54 18.93 0.41
CA ILE A 565 5.20 17.86 1.36
C ILE A 565 5.04 16.54 0.60
N ALA A 566 5.48 15.40 1.14
CA ALA A 566 5.22 14.12 0.46
C ALA A 566 3.80 13.61 0.76
N VAL A 567 3.44 13.50 2.05
CA VAL A 567 2.09 13.09 2.47
C VAL A 567 1.53 14.10 3.46
N GLU A 568 0.35 14.64 3.17
CA GLU A 568 -0.40 15.55 4.03
C GLU A 568 -1.76 14.96 4.37
N VAL A 569 -2.04 14.81 5.67
CA VAL A 569 -3.36 14.49 6.21
C VAL A 569 -3.92 15.77 6.81
N ASN A 570 -4.97 16.34 6.23
CA ASN A 570 -5.49 17.63 6.65
C ASN A 570 -7.02 17.65 6.64
N ASP A 571 -7.62 17.48 7.82
CA ASP A 571 -9.06 17.47 7.97
C ASP A 571 -9.65 18.89 8.00
N THR A 572 -10.88 19.00 7.50
CA THR A 572 -11.63 20.25 7.54
C THR A 572 -12.50 20.31 8.80
N LYS A 573 -12.49 21.45 9.51
CA LYS A 573 -13.23 21.66 10.78
C LYS A 573 -14.74 21.36 10.72
N ASP A 574 -15.37 21.37 9.55
CA ASP A 574 -16.81 21.13 9.36
C ASP A 574 -17.16 19.68 8.96
N SER A 575 -16.17 18.79 8.86
CA SER A 575 -16.41 17.38 8.51
C SER A 575 -17.11 16.65 9.66
N LYS A 576 -18.04 15.75 9.35
CA LYS A 576 -18.65 14.83 10.33
C LYS A 576 -17.78 13.59 10.61
N VAL A 577 -16.73 13.40 9.79
CA VAL A 577 -15.86 12.22 9.81
C VAL A 577 -14.43 12.69 9.57
N GLY A 578 -13.60 12.70 10.61
CA GLY A 578 -12.16 12.93 10.51
C GLY A 578 -11.40 11.76 9.89
N SER A 579 -10.12 12.00 9.58
CA SER A 579 -9.23 10.98 9.07
C SER A 579 -8.85 9.97 10.17
N GLU A 580 -9.01 8.68 9.86
CA GLU A 580 -8.84 7.58 10.81
C GLU A 580 -8.15 6.37 10.14
N LYS A 581 -7.32 5.63 10.88
CA LYS A 581 -6.63 4.41 10.40
C LYS A 581 -5.78 4.71 9.16
N ILE A 582 -4.96 5.74 9.24
CA ILE A 582 -4.04 6.11 8.17
C ILE A 582 -2.69 5.42 8.41
N THR A 583 -2.21 4.65 7.44
CA THR A 583 -0.94 3.94 7.55
C THR A 583 0.01 4.40 6.45
N ILE A 584 1.15 4.97 6.83
CA ILE A 584 2.22 5.37 5.92
C ILE A 584 3.43 4.50 6.27
N LYS A 585 3.76 3.51 5.42
CA LYS A 585 4.79 2.53 5.77
C LYS A 585 5.71 2.11 4.65
N GLU A 586 6.94 1.73 4.98
CA GLU A 586 7.92 1.18 4.02
C GLU A 586 8.18 2.09 2.81
N ASN A 587 8.04 3.42 2.96
CA ASN A 587 8.30 4.38 1.89
C ASN A 587 9.71 4.98 2.02
N GLN A 588 10.26 5.35 0.86
CA GLN A 588 11.46 6.16 0.73
C GLN A 588 11.03 7.59 0.40
N ILE A 589 11.22 8.54 1.30
CA ILE A 589 10.66 9.89 1.17
C ILE A 589 11.80 10.90 1.17
N ILE A 590 11.91 11.69 0.11
CA ILE A 590 12.71 12.92 0.10
C ILE A 590 11.76 14.11 0.08
N ALA A 591 11.90 15.02 1.05
CA ALA A 591 11.01 16.17 1.18
C ALA A 591 11.75 17.49 1.46
N GLY A 592 11.16 18.59 0.99
CA GLY A 592 11.67 19.95 1.17
C GLY A 592 11.10 20.70 2.38
N ILE A 593 9.86 20.40 2.79
CA ILE A 593 9.17 21.08 3.90
C ILE A 593 8.86 20.10 5.05
N HIS A 594 7.92 19.18 4.84
CA HIS A 594 7.62 18.06 5.74
C HIS A 594 7.61 16.79 4.90
N ALA A 595 8.14 15.68 5.40
CA ALA A 595 7.91 14.39 4.75
C ALA A 595 6.46 13.95 4.96
N ILE A 596 6.00 14.02 6.22
CA ILE A 596 4.65 13.65 6.61
C ILE A 596 4.11 14.76 7.52
N ARG A 597 2.95 15.32 7.17
CA ARG A 597 2.25 16.33 7.97
C ARG A 597 0.83 15.86 8.26
N ILE A 598 0.47 15.80 9.53
CA ILE A 598 -0.86 15.40 10.00
C ILE A 598 -1.46 16.53 10.82
N THR A 599 -2.65 16.97 10.43
CA THR A 599 -3.51 17.91 11.15
C THR A 599 -4.94 17.40 11.11
N ALA A 600 -5.27 16.47 12.01
CA ALA A 600 -6.63 15.95 12.17
C ALA A 600 -7.39 16.78 13.23
N THR A 601 -8.64 17.16 12.95
CA THR A 601 -9.37 18.16 13.75
C THR A 601 -10.44 17.59 14.69
N ASP A 602 -10.78 16.31 14.60
CA ASP A 602 -11.73 15.63 15.49
C ASP A 602 -11.02 15.13 16.76
N ILE A 603 -10.65 16.07 17.64
CA ILE A 603 -10.07 15.77 18.96
C ILE A 603 -11.14 15.03 19.79
N GLY A 604 -10.89 13.77 20.14
CA GLY A 604 -11.84 12.89 20.86
C GLY A 604 -12.27 11.61 20.13
N ILE A 605 -11.75 11.33 18.93
CA ILE A 605 -11.82 10.03 18.25
C ILE A 605 -10.38 9.51 18.08
N ASP A 606 -10.11 8.24 18.38
CA ASP A 606 -8.81 7.63 18.11
C ASP A 606 -8.51 7.69 16.60
N ASN A 607 -7.60 8.58 16.16
CA ASN A 607 -7.25 8.68 14.74
C ASN A 607 -6.51 7.43 14.24
N CYS A 608 -5.87 6.67 15.15
CA CYS A 608 -5.10 5.46 14.84
C CYS A 608 -4.15 5.66 13.64
N ILE A 609 -3.21 6.61 13.75
CA ILE A 609 -2.29 6.93 12.65
C ILE A 609 -0.95 6.22 12.86
N ASP A 610 -0.57 5.40 11.88
CA ASP A 610 0.63 4.59 11.91
C ASP A 610 1.65 5.09 10.87
N ILE A 611 2.82 5.54 11.33
CA ILE A 611 3.97 5.90 10.50
C ILE A 611 5.09 4.93 10.79
N LEU A 612 5.32 3.96 9.90
CA LEU A 612 6.12 2.76 10.20
C LEU A 612 7.20 2.48 9.15
N TYR A 613 8.44 2.20 9.57
CA TYR A 613 9.50 1.70 8.65
C TYR A 613 9.81 2.61 7.45
N ASN A 614 9.58 3.92 7.53
CA ASN A 614 9.91 4.84 6.45
C ASN A 614 11.38 5.29 6.52
N GLN A 615 11.99 5.49 5.35
CA GLN A 615 13.30 6.11 5.19
C GLN A 615 13.09 7.54 4.69
N ILE A 616 13.32 8.52 5.56
CA ILE A 616 12.98 9.91 5.33
C ILE A 616 14.25 10.76 5.23
N GLY A 617 14.44 11.39 4.07
CA GLY A 617 15.45 12.39 3.81
C GLY A 617 14.84 13.78 3.74
N MET A 618 15.24 14.68 4.65
CA MET A 618 14.84 16.08 4.60
C MET A 618 15.93 16.90 3.90
N MET A 619 15.59 17.61 2.82
CA MET A 619 16.53 18.52 2.17
C MET A 619 16.87 19.68 3.11
N ASP A 620 18.16 19.99 3.27
CA ASP A 620 18.61 21.06 4.17
C ASP A 620 18.37 22.46 3.58
N LYS A 621 17.10 22.89 3.62
CA LYS A 621 16.63 24.18 3.10
C LYS A 621 16.07 25.06 4.22
N PRO A 622 16.07 26.41 4.08
CA PRO A 622 15.45 27.31 5.05
C PRO A 622 13.95 27.06 5.28
N ILE A 623 13.26 26.55 4.27
CA ILE A 623 11.82 26.20 4.33
C ILE A 623 11.57 24.86 5.03
N GLY A 624 12.62 24.07 5.25
CA GLY A 624 12.54 22.73 5.84
C GLY A 624 12.11 22.77 7.30
N LYS A 625 11.05 22.04 7.61
CA LYS A 625 10.45 21.91 8.94
C LYS A 625 10.74 20.53 9.53
N ALA A 626 10.03 20.17 10.61
CA ALA A 626 10.09 18.82 11.15
C ALA A 626 9.77 17.78 10.06
N ALA A 627 10.52 16.68 10.01
CA ALA A 627 10.31 15.66 9.00
C ALA A 627 8.92 15.03 9.13
N ILE A 628 8.52 14.75 10.38
CA ILE A 628 7.18 14.31 10.73
C ILE A 628 6.57 15.36 11.66
N PHE A 629 5.41 15.90 11.28
CA PHE A 629 4.60 16.74 12.14
C PHE A 629 3.23 16.11 12.35
N SER A 630 2.77 16.00 13.59
CA SER A 630 1.45 15.43 13.89
C SER A 630 0.69 16.21 14.95
N ILE A 631 -0.57 16.54 14.64
CA ILE A 631 -1.64 16.90 15.58
C ILE A 631 -2.76 15.88 15.36
N ALA A 632 -2.84 14.86 16.23
CA ALA A 632 -3.81 13.76 16.18
C ALA A 632 -3.71 12.92 17.46
N ASP A 633 -4.76 12.16 17.78
CA ASP A 633 -4.81 11.22 18.89
C ASP A 633 -4.53 9.78 18.43
N ASP A 634 -3.90 8.97 19.29
CA ASP A 634 -3.49 7.58 19.00
C ASP A 634 -2.59 7.49 17.75
N VAL A 635 -1.38 8.02 17.89
CA VAL A 635 -0.37 8.06 16.82
C VAL A 635 0.80 7.16 17.18
N LEU A 636 1.15 6.23 16.29
CA LEU A 636 2.34 5.40 16.38
C LEU A 636 3.37 5.82 15.33
N ILE A 637 4.52 6.30 15.79
CA ILE A 637 5.68 6.61 14.94
C ILE A 637 6.78 5.62 15.31
N GLU A 638 6.96 4.58 14.48
CA GLU A 638 7.84 3.46 14.83
C GLU A 638 8.82 3.08 13.72
N ARG A 639 10.08 2.84 14.11
CA ARG A 639 11.13 2.30 13.22
C ARG A 639 11.37 3.13 11.95
N ASN A 640 11.13 4.44 12.02
CA ASN A 640 11.47 5.34 10.94
C ASN A 640 12.91 5.80 11.08
N ARG A 641 13.58 5.99 9.95
CA ARG A 641 14.91 6.57 9.87
C ARG A 641 14.81 7.94 9.21
N ILE A 642 15.13 8.99 9.94
CA ILE A 642 14.97 10.39 9.55
C ILE A 642 16.35 11.03 9.50
N VAL A 643 16.74 11.54 8.32
CA VAL A 643 18.05 12.14 8.09
C VAL A 643 17.88 13.48 7.37
N VAL A 644 18.46 14.55 7.92
CA VAL A 644 18.61 15.81 7.18
C VAL A 644 19.81 15.68 6.22
N ILE A 645 19.58 16.00 4.95
CA ILE A 645 20.54 15.87 3.87
C ILE A 645 21.12 17.24 3.54
N PRO A 646 22.33 17.58 4.03
CA PRO A 646 23.02 18.80 3.65
C PRO A 646 23.52 18.74 2.20
N ALA A 647 23.88 19.89 1.65
CA ALA A 647 24.67 19.97 0.42
C ALA A 647 25.97 19.16 0.60
N PRO A 648 26.44 18.41 -0.42
CA PRO A 648 27.63 17.59 -0.27
C PRO A 648 28.85 18.39 0.18
N ASN A 649 29.61 17.81 1.10
CA ASN A 649 30.77 18.47 1.68
C ASN A 649 31.99 17.55 1.67
N LYS A 650 33.01 17.90 0.86
CA LYS A 650 34.27 17.14 0.80
C LYS A 650 35.08 17.17 2.11
N ASP A 651 34.84 18.19 2.94
CA ASP A 651 35.51 18.34 4.22
C ASP A 651 34.81 17.51 5.33
N ASP A 652 33.63 16.94 5.03
CA ASP A 652 32.95 15.99 5.92
C ASP A 652 33.41 14.56 5.59
N PRO A 653 34.23 13.92 6.46
CA PRO A 653 34.70 12.55 6.21
C PRO A 653 33.59 11.51 6.27
N ASP A 654 32.41 11.85 6.80
CA ASP A 654 31.25 10.96 6.89
C ASP A 654 30.29 11.12 5.71
N ASP A 655 30.49 12.10 4.81
CA ASP A 655 29.65 12.27 3.62
C ASP A 655 30.06 11.25 2.54
N PRO A 656 29.19 10.28 2.18
CA PRO A 656 29.50 9.27 1.17
C PRO A 656 29.47 9.80 -0.27
N ARG A 657 29.12 11.08 -0.49
CA ARG A 657 28.98 11.70 -1.81
C ARG A 657 30.26 12.45 -2.19
N ASN A 658 30.69 12.34 -3.44
CA ASN A 658 31.83 13.08 -3.98
C ASN A 658 31.34 14.33 -4.73
N PRO A 659 31.55 15.56 -4.22
CA PRO A 659 31.08 16.80 -4.86
C PRO A 659 31.86 17.19 -6.13
N ASP A 660 33.03 16.60 -6.38
CA ASP A 660 33.93 16.94 -7.49
C ASP A 660 33.97 15.81 -8.55
N ASN A 661 32.82 15.33 -9.03
CA ASN A 661 32.77 14.39 -10.15
C ASN A 661 32.79 15.18 -11.48
N PRO A 662 33.79 15.02 -12.37
CA PRO A 662 34.07 15.98 -13.45
C PRO A 662 33.16 15.85 -14.69
N GLY A 663 31.85 15.81 -14.52
CA GLY A 663 30.89 15.80 -15.63
C GLY A 663 29.70 16.72 -15.40
N ASP A 664 29.20 17.35 -16.47
CA ASP A 664 27.99 18.21 -16.55
C ASP A 664 26.67 17.53 -16.10
N LYS A 665 26.75 16.35 -15.47
CA LYS A 665 25.62 15.52 -15.02
C LYS A 665 25.52 15.41 -13.50
N ASP A 666 26.41 16.02 -12.72
CA ASP A 666 26.31 15.98 -11.26
C ASP A 666 24.99 16.62 -10.80
N PRO A 667 24.08 15.87 -10.15
CA PRO A 667 22.84 16.43 -9.65
C PRO A 667 23.04 17.22 -8.34
N PHE A 668 24.24 17.22 -7.77
CA PHE A 668 24.58 17.94 -6.55
C PHE A 668 25.38 19.23 -6.78
N ASP A 669 25.59 19.63 -8.04
CA ASP A 669 26.22 20.91 -8.36
C ASP A 669 25.42 22.08 -7.74
N PRO A 670 25.98 22.85 -6.80
CA PRO A 670 25.30 23.96 -6.14
C PRO A 670 24.92 25.11 -7.09
N CYS A 671 25.48 25.16 -8.31
CA CYS A 671 25.13 26.12 -9.35
C CYS A 671 23.96 25.66 -10.24
N ARG A 672 23.52 24.40 -10.12
CA ARG A 672 22.42 23.83 -10.92
C ARG A 672 21.07 24.11 -10.25
N ASP A 673 20.09 24.60 -11.02
CA ASP A 673 18.72 24.74 -10.52
C ASP A 673 18.14 23.34 -10.19
N PRO A 674 17.77 23.07 -8.92
CA PRO A 674 17.19 21.79 -8.52
C PRO A 674 15.95 21.40 -9.33
N ARG A 675 15.20 22.38 -9.87
CA ARG A 675 14.03 22.16 -10.72
C ARG A 675 14.38 21.44 -12.03
N LEU A 676 15.62 21.56 -12.51
CA LEU A 676 16.08 20.84 -13.71
C LEU A 676 16.12 19.31 -13.49
N SER A 677 16.15 18.84 -12.24
CA SER A 677 16.08 17.41 -11.90
C SER A 677 14.72 16.81 -12.25
N TYR A 678 13.65 17.61 -12.26
CA TYR A 678 12.30 17.18 -12.61
C TYR A 678 12.05 17.14 -14.12
N VAL A 679 12.91 17.79 -14.92
CA VAL A 679 12.73 17.94 -16.37
C VAL A 679 13.39 16.81 -17.16
N ASN A 680 14.43 16.16 -16.59
CA ASN A 680 15.15 15.07 -17.25
C ASN A 680 15.09 13.78 -16.41
N GLY A 681 14.23 12.83 -16.81
CA GLY A 681 13.94 11.61 -16.04
C GLY A 681 15.16 10.71 -15.74
N PHE A 682 16.16 10.69 -16.64
CA PHE A 682 17.41 9.95 -16.38
C PHE A 682 18.23 10.55 -15.23
N SER A 683 18.09 11.87 -15.00
CA SER A 683 18.76 12.56 -13.89
C SER A 683 18.02 12.41 -12.55
N LEU A 684 16.68 12.26 -12.58
CA LEU A 684 15.88 12.12 -11.36
C LEU A 684 16.14 10.78 -10.66
N ALA A 685 16.17 9.67 -11.41
CA ALA A 685 16.40 8.34 -10.84
C ALA A 685 17.81 8.19 -10.24
N TYR A 686 18.83 8.76 -10.88
CA TYR A 686 20.19 8.79 -10.33
C TYR A 686 20.29 9.67 -9.07
N TYR A 687 19.59 10.81 -9.08
CA TYR A 687 19.54 11.71 -7.95
C TYR A 687 18.80 11.12 -6.74
N SER A 688 17.61 10.52 -6.96
CA SER A 688 16.85 9.84 -5.91
C SER A 688 17.66 8.72 -5.29
N TYR A 689 18.31 7.87 -6.10
CA TYR A 689 19.18 6.80 -5.62
C TYR A 689 20.30 7.34 -4.72
N SER A 690 20.97 8.42 -5.14
CA SER A 690 22.09 9.00 -4.40
C SER A 690 21.64 9.62 -3.07
N LEU A 691 20.48 10.30 -3.03
CA LEU A 691 19.90 10.87 -1.81
C LEU A 691 19.43 9.79 -0.84
N ILE A 692 18.69 8.80 -1.32
CA ILE A 692 18.22 7.68 -0.49
C ILE A 692 19.40 6.88 0.03
N ARG A 693 20.43 6.66 -0.79
CA ARG A 693 21.66 6.00 -0.34
C ARG A 693 22.29 6.77 0.83
N TYR A 694 22.37 8.09 0.77
CA TYR A 694 22.82 8.91 1.91
C TYR A 694 21.96 8.66 3.15
N VAL A 695 20.62 8.72 3.02
CA VAL A 695 19.70 8.45 4.14
C VAL A 695 19.99 7.08 4.76
N VAL A 696 20.19 6.05 3.95
CA VAL A 696 20.39 4.67 4.42
C VAL A 696 21.75 4.45 5.09
N ILE A 697 22.84 4.98 4.52
CA ILE A 697 24.20 4.61 4.97
C ILE A 697 24.87 5.65 5.88
N TYR A 698 24.38 6.89 5.92
CA TYR A 698 25.02 7.95 6.69
C TYR A 698 25.01 7.63 8.19
N ASN A 699 26.18 7.62 8.83
CA ASN A 699 26.27 7.34 10.26
C ASN A 699 27.08 8.46 10.94
N PRO A 700 26.48 9.24 11.85
CA PRO A 700 27.12 10.44 12.37
C PRO A 700 28.28 10.11 13.33
N SER A 701 29.50 10.57 13.01
CA SER A 701 30.66 10.46 13.93
C SER A 701 30.77 11.60 14.94
N GLY A 702 29.86 12.59 14.87
CA GLY A 702 29.93 13.83 15.66
C GLY A 702 30.90 14.88 15.11
N ARG A 703 31.63 14.60 14.03
CA ARG A 703 32.58 15.51 13.37
C ARG A 703 31.94 16.55 12.45
N PHE A 704 30.65 16.44 12.17
CA PHE A 704 29.94 17.44 11.37
C PHE A 704 29.92 18.79 12.10
N ILE A 705 30.60 19.78 11.52
CA ILE A 705 30.83 21.09 12.15
C ILE A 705 29.85 22.17 11.65
N LYS A 706 29.29 22.02 10.44
CA LYS A 706 28.41 23.01 9.80
C LYS A 706 27.02 23.00 10.43
N GLY A 707 26.34 24.14 10.47
CA GLY A 707 24.95 24.23 10.94
C GLY A 707 23.96 23.81 9.86
N TYR A 708 22.85 23.21 10.27
CA TYR A 708 21.70 22.90 9.42
C TYR A 708 20.78 24.13 9.26
N GLN A 709 20.01 24.14 8.18
CA GLN A 709 18.97 25.12 7.89
C GLN A 709 17.57 24.57 8.14
N ALA A 710 17.32 23.31 7.75
CA ALA A 710 16.05 22.62 7.99
C ALA A 710 15.91 22.22 9.46
N GLU A 711 14.70 22.28 10.03
CA GLU A 711 14.46 21.92 11.43
C GLU A 711 14.76 20.43 11.71
N GLY A 712 14.27 19.52 10.85
CA GLY A 712 14.47 18.07 11.01
C GLY A 712 13.70 17.47 12.18
N GLY A 713 13.88 16.17 12.43
CA GLY A 713 13.27 15.48 13.58
C GLY A 713 11.76 15.24 13.49
N ILE A 714 11.15 14.97 14.64
CA ILE A 714 9.72 14.70 14.82
C ILE A 714 9.13 15.79 15.70
N GLN A 715 7.93 16.29 15.34
CA GLN A 715 7.20 17.25 16.16
C GLN A 715 5.76 16.79 16.40
N ILE A 716 5.37 16.75 17.68
CA ILE A 716 4.00 16.46 18.11
C ILE A 716 3.38 17.77 18.57
N GLY A 717 2.35 18.24 17.88
CA GLY A 717 1.66 19.46 18.26
C GLY A 717 0.75 19.25 19.46
N GLY A 718 0.60 20.30 20.27
CA GLY A 718 -0.33 20.33 21.42
C GLY A 718 -1.75 19.90 21.06
N THR A 719 -2.49 19.45 22.08
CA THR A 719 -3.77 18.71 22.06
C THR A 719 -3.70 17.24 21.65
N SER A 720 -2.54 16.72 21.25
CA SER A 720 -2.39 15.29 20.94
C SER A 720 -2.37 14.44 22.21
N GLU A 721 -3.03 13.29 22.15
CA GLU A 721 -3.09 12.28 23.22
C GLU A 721 -2.68 10.88 22.72
N ARG A 722 -2.15 10.01 23.60
CA ARG A 722 -1.79 8.61 23.28
C ARG A 722 -0.77 8.49 22.13
N VAL A 723 0.29 9.30 22.15
CA VAL A 723 1.32 9.27 21.10
C VAL A 723 2.50 8.40 21.52
N ARG A 724 2.87 7.45 20.66
CA ARG A 724 4.00 6.53 20.85
C ARG A 724 5.07 6.74 19.78
N ILE A 725 6.26 7.14 20.20
CA ILE A 725 7.44 7.33 19.36
C ILE A 725 8.47 6.26 19.73
N LEU A 726 8.58 5.21 18.91
CA LEU A 726 9.29 3.98 19.26
C LEU A 726 10.39 3.64 18.25
N GLU A 727 11.59 3.31 18.71
CA GLU A 727 12.64 2.70 17.86
C GLU A 727 13.02 3.50 16.60
N ASN A 728 12.82 4.82 16.59
CA ASN A 728 13.21 5.66 15.47
C ASN A 728 14.69 6.05 15.55
N GLU A 729 15.27 6.34 14.40
CA GLU A 729 16.62 6.90 14.28
C GLU A 729 16.53 8.27 13.62
N ILE A 730 16.94 9.32 14.35
CA ILE A 730 16.78 10.72 13.97
C ILE A 730 18.17 11.36 13.92
N ILE A 731 18.57 11.86 12.75
CA ILE A 731 19.92 12.35 12.48
C ILE A 731 19.86 13.71 11.80
N GLY A 732 20.46 14.72 12.43
CA GLY A 732 20.65 16.04 11.83
C GLY A 732 19.39 16.92 11.85
N GLY A 733 19.62 18.23 11.70
CA GLY A 733 18.59 19.26 11.71
C GLY A 733 18.91 20.39 12.67
N LYS A 734 18.40 21.58 12.37
CA LYS A 734 18.58 22.80 13.16
C LYS A 734 17.79 22.78 14.46
N GLY A 735 16.68 22.03 14.51
CA GLY A 735 15.74 21.97 15.62
C GLY A 735 16.09 20.93 16.69
N ASN A 736 15.07 20.48 17.42
CA ASN A 736 15.19 19.35 18.36
C ASN A 736 14.94 18.03 17.62
N GLY A 737 15.48 16.93 18.14
CA GLY A 737 15.21 15.60 17.59
C GLY A 737 13.74 15.20 17.70
N ILE A 738 13.19 15.37 18.90
CA ILE A 738 11.75 15.26 19.17
C ILE A 738 11.29 16.55 19.84
N THR A 739 10.33 17.23 19.21
CA THR A 739 9.72 18.46 19.72
C THR A 739 8.31 18.18 20.21
N LEU A 740 8.00 18.61 21.43
CA LEU A 740 6.71 18.48 22.09
C LEU A 740 6.05 19.86 22.18
N GLY A 741 4.97 20.04 21.42
CA GLY A 741 4.21 21.27 21.32
C GLY A 741 4.31 21.93 19.93
N HIS A 742 3.46 22.92 19.70
CA HIS A 742 3.51 23.79 18.52
C HIS A 742 3.02 25.20 18.86
N LEU A 743 3.39 26.18 18.03
CA LEU A 743 2.91 27.56 18.17
C LEU A 743 1.56 27.70 17.46
N THR A 744 0.49 27.96 18.22
CA THR A 744 -0.82 28.32 17.67
C THR A 744 -0.83 29.82 17.33
N GLN A 745 -1.38 30.19 16.18
CA GLN A 745 -1.66 31.59 15.87
C GLN A 745 -3.17 31.83 16.09
N VAL A 746 -3.53 32.84 16.91
CA VAL A 746 -4.79 33.64 16.89
C VAL A 746 -5.76 33.58 18.12
N TYR A 747 -6.12 34.80 18.59
CA TYR A 747 -7.20 35.35 19.45
C TYR A 747 -7.57 34.72 20.82
N SER A 748 -7.18 35.48 21.85
CA SER A 748 -7.56 35.42 23.28
C SER A 748 -8.93 34.80 23.65
N ARG A 749 -8.88 33.74 24.47
CA ARG A 749 -9.86 33.52 25.55
C ARG A 749 -9.12 33.34 26.88
N ASN A 750 -9.48 34.18 27.85
CA ASN A 750 -8.85 34.26 29.16
C ASN A 750 -9.01 32.96 29.97
N TYR A 751 -7.98 32.13 30.01
CA TYR A 751 -7.81 31.16 31.10
C TYR A 751 -6.80 31.70 32.12
N THR A 752 -7.27 31.87 33.36
CA THR A 752 -6.47 32.39 34.48
C THR A 752 -5.89 31.22 35.27
N THR A 753 -4.66 30.82 34.96
CA THR A 753 -3.84 30.02 35.87
C THR A 753 -2.92 30.95 36.68
N ALA A 754 -2.75 30.61 37.95
CA ALA A 754 -2.19 31.49 38.98
C ALA A 754 -0.66 31.56 38.97
N PHE A 755 -0.04 31.91 37.84
CA PHE A 755 1.28 32.53 37.73
C PHE A 755 1.31 33.26 36.37
N SER A 756 0.89 34.53 36.37
CA SER A 756 0.77 35.34 35.15
C SER A 756 2.16 35.65 34.58
N TYR A 757 2.53 34.93 33.52
CA TYR A 757 3.41 35.46 32.48
C TYR A 757 2.50 36.21 31.49
N ASN A 758 2.65 37.53 31.41
CA ASN A 758 1.84 38.41 30.57
C ASN A 758 2.20 38.25 29.07
N ASP A 759 1.81 37.14 28.44
CA ASP A 759 1.73 37.05 26.98
C ASP A 759 0.29 36.69 26.58
N ASN A 760 -0.53 37.73 26.41
CA ASN A 760 -1.98 37.66 26.19
C ASN A 760 -2.41 37.09 24.81
N ASN A 761 -1.56 36.35 24.10
CA ASN A 761 -1.78 36.00 22.69
C ASN A 761 -1.69 34.51 22.33
N PHE A 762 -1.41 33.59 23.27
CA PHE A 762 -1.27 32.16 22.98
C PHE A 762 -2.14 31.30 23.91
N GLU A 763 -2.93 30.39 23.33
CA GLU A 763 -3.73 29.40 24.06
C GLU A 763 -2.85 28.19 24.38
N TYR A 764 -2.82 27.73 25.64
CA TYR A 764 -2.05 26.56 26.05
C TYR A 764 -2.73 25.28 25.54
N SER A 765 -2.02 24.51 24.71
CA SER A 765 -2.48 23.21 24.21
C SER A 765 -1.63 22.08 24.82
N PRO A 766 -2.04 21.50 25.96
CA PRO A 766 -1.28 20.43 26.62
C PRO A 766 -1.21 19.15 25.76
N LEU A 767 -0.20 18.34 26.03
CA LEU A 767 -0.02 16.99 25.49
C LEU A 767 -0.30 15.95 26.60
N TYR A 768 -0.88 14.81 26.25
CA TYR A 768 -1.25 13.77 27.23
C TYR A 768 -0.77 12.38 26.78
N GLU A 769 -0.35 11.55 27.73
CA GLU A 769 0.02 10.15 27.50
C GLU A 769 1.05 9.96 26.37
N ILE A 770 2.21 10.60 26.50
CA ILE A 770 3.28 10.57 25.50
C ILE A 770 4.34 9.54 25.89
N ILE A 771 4.62 8.58 25.00
CA ILE A 771 5.64 7.56 25.19
C ILE A 771 6.75 7.75 24.16
N ILE A 772 7.98 7.94 24.63
CA ILE A 772 9.19 8.05 23.80
C ILE A 772 10.15 6.95 24.24
N GLU A 773 10.27 5.90 23.44
CA GLU A 773 11.02 4.70 23.83
C GLU A 773 12.00 4.22 22.75
N ARG A 774 13.21 3.80 23.17
CA ARG A 774 14.20 3.12 22.30
C ARG A 774 14.61 3.93 21.05
N ASN A 775 14.47 5.26 21.05
CA ASN A 775 14.90 6.09 19.91
C ASN A 775 16.39 6.42 19.98
N LYS A 776 17.01 6.59 18.81
CA LYS A 776 18.37 7.10 18.64
C LYS A 776 18.30 8.49 18.04
N ILE A 777 18.83 9.49 18.74
CA ILE A 777 18.74 10.90 18.37
C ILE A 777 20.15 11.47 18.31
N PHE A 778 20.58 11.87 17.12
CA PHE A 778 21.95 12.26 16.84
C PHE A 778 22.06 13.59 16.10
N GLN A 779 23.09 14.37 16.45
CA GLN A 779 23.49 15.57 15.70
C GLN A 779 22.36 16.60 15.51
N MET A 780 21.48 16.77 16.50
CA MET A 780 20.46 17.81 16.45
C MET A 780 21.04 19.18 16.84
N GLY A 781 20.61 20.25 16.19
CA GLY A 781 21.08 21.61 16.40
C GLY A 781 20.76 22.10 17.82
N LEU A 782 19.53 21.85 18.28
CA LEU A 782 19.06 22.14 19.64
C LEU A 782 19.13 20.88 20.52
N SER A 783 18.06 20.51 21.20
CA SER A 783 18.07 19.40 22.17
C SER A 783 17.73 18.06 21.52
N GLY A 784 18.02 16.96 22.21
CA GLY A 784 17.53 15.64 21.80
C GLY A 784 16.00 15.56 21.84
N ILE A 785 15.43 15.75 23.02
CA ILE A 785 13.99 15.81 23.26
C ILE A 785 13.67 17.12 23.96
N SER A 786 12.67 17.86 23.48
CA SER A 786 12.37 19.19 24.02
C SER A 786 10.89 19.56 23.95
N ALA A 787 10.39 20.17 25.03
CA ALA A 787 9.12 20.92 25.05
C ALA A 787 9.33 22.45 24.95
N LEU A 788 10.56 22.88 24.66
CA LEU A 788 10.90 24.27 24.37
C LEU A 788 10.75 24.53 22.87
N LEU A 789 9.84 25.45 22.54
CA LEU A 789 9.59 25.91 21.18
C LEU A 789 10.34 27.22 20.94
N TYR A 790 11.18 27.26 19.90
CA TYR A 790 11.96 28.44 19.55
C TYR A 790 11.50 29.01 18.20
N GLY A 791 10.94 30.23 18.20
CA GLY A 791 10.39 30.89 17.01
C GLY A 791 10.86 32.33 16.86
N GLY A 792 11.98 32.55 16.18
CA GLY A 792 12.50 33.89 15.93
C GLY A 792 12.97 34.59 17.22
N GLU A 793 12.27 35.66 17.62
CA GLU A 793 12.59 36.44 18.84
C GLU A 793 11.86 35.94 20.10
N SER A 794 10.93 34.98 19.99
CA SER A 794 10.17 34.45 21.11
C SER A 794 10.44 32.96 21.37
N SER A 795 10.39 32.59 22.64
CA SER A 795 10.43 31.20 23.12
C SER A 795 9.14 30.88 23.85
N HIS A 796 8.49 29.78 23.49
CA HIS A 796 7.27 29.31 24.14
C HIS A 796 7.47 27.94 24.78
N LEU A 797 6.68 27.70 25.81
CA LEU A 797 6.85 26.56 26.69
C LEU A 797 5.56 25.72 26.68
N SER A 798 5.68 24.44 26.35
CA SER A 798 4.54 23.53 26.28
C SER A 798 4.37 22.71 27.56
N ILE A 799 3.12 22.33 27.84
CA ILE A 799 2.70 21.52 28.99
C ILE A 799 2.57 20.07 28.53
N VAL A 800 3.15 19.14 29.27
CA VAL A 800 3.09 17.70 28.97
C VAL A 800 2.71 16.91 30.22
N ASN A 801 1.60 16.19 30.14
CA ASN A 801 1.08 15.35 31.21
C ASN A 801 1.26 13.88 30.84
N ASP A 802 1.61 13.05 31.82
CA ASP A 802 1.78 11.60 31.66
C ASP A 802 2.79 11.22 30.56
N ILE A 803 4.03 11.72 30.70
CA ILE A 803 5.11 11.43 29.76
C ILE A 803 6.05 10.34 30.27
N SER A 804 6.36 9.36 29.41
CA SER A 804 7.37 8.33 29.65
C SER A 804 8.48 8.43 28.61
N ILE A 805 9.70 8.74 29.03
CA ILE A 805 10.90 8.80 28.19
C ILE A 805 11.88 7.74 28.67
N TYR A 806 12.04 6.64 27.93
CA TYR A 806 12.93 5.59 28.41
C TYR A 806 13.70 4.83 27.33
N ARG A 807 14.91 4.38 27.68
CA ARG A 807 15.82 3.64 26.77
C ARG A 807 16.22 4.39 25.50
N ASN A 808 16.16 5.72 25.49
CA ASN A 808 16.60 6.51 24.34
C ASN A 808 18.11 6.77 24.40
N HIS A 809 18.75 6.90 23.24
CA HIS A 809 20.16 7.27 23.11
C HIS A 809 20.25 8.63 22.42
N ILE A 810 20.69 9.64 23.17
CA ILE A 810 20.80 11.04 22.72
C ILE A 810 22.27 11.43 22.72
N ARG A 811 22.82 11.75 21.55
CA ARG A 811 24.25 12.05 21.39
C ARG A 811 24.54 13.12 20.34
N TYR A 812 25.60 13.91 20.54
CA TYR A 812 26.03 14.95 19.60
C TYR A 812 25.01 16.07 19.33
N CYS A 813 24.00 16.22 20.17
CA CYS A 813 23.03 17.30 20.05
C CYS A 813 23.60 18.61 20.62
N THR A 814 22.86 19.70 20.45
CA THR A 814 23.14 21.04 21.01
C THR A 814 24.43 21.64 20.43
N HIS A 815 24.51 21.64 19.11
CA HIS A 815 25.67 22.15 18.37
C HIS A 815 25.39 23.43 17.58
N GLN A 816 24.13 23.89 17.54
CA GLN A 816 23.70 25.08 16.81
C GLN A 816 22.66 25.87 17.63
N LEU A 817 23.10 26.53 18.69
CA LEU A 817 22.24 27.38 19.51
C LEU A 817 21.80 28.65 18.76
N PRO A 818 20.61 29.20 19.08
CA PRO A 818 20.17 30.47 18.51
C PRO A 818 21.04 31.66 18.92
N GLU A 819 21.14 32.68 18.07
CA GLU A 819 21.83 33.94 18.40
C GLU A 819 21.12 34.68 19.55
N ARG A 820 21.92 35.27 20.45
CA ARG A 820 21.42 35.87 21.70
C ARG A 820 21.05 37.34 21.49
N ASN A 821 19.77 37.68 21.61
CA ASN A 821 19.30 39.07 21.59
C ASN A 821 19.37 39.71 22.99
N SER A 822 19.74 40.98 23.07
CA SER A 822 19.97 41.72 24.33
C SER A 822 18.73 41.93 25.21
N ASN A 823 17.52 41.64 24.72
CA ASN A 823 16.25 41.96 25.38
C ASN A 823 15.55 40.76 26.04
N THR A 824 16.03 39.53 25.84
CA THR A 824 15.49 38.34 26.51
C THR A 824 16.27 38.05 27.79
N SER A 825 15.57 37.92 28.92
CA SER A 825 16.07 37.45 30.22
C SER A 825 16.61 36.00 30.10
N SER A 826 17.75 35.89 29.45
CA SER A 826 18.34 34.66 28.87
C SER A 826 19.02 33.74 29.89
N THR A 827 18.77 33.92 31.18
CA THR A 827 19.37 33.10 32.25
C THR A 827 18.62 31.79 32.49
N ASN A 828 17.40 31.62 31.95
CA ASN A 828 16.53 30.46 32.26
C ASN A 828 16.29 29.49 31.07
N LEU A 829 16.79 29.78 29.87
CA LEU A 829 16.69 28.84 28.75
C LEU A 829 17.70 27.71 28.92
N ALA A 830 17.25 26.48 28.62
CA ALA A 830 18.04 25.26 28.73
C ALA A 830 18.02 24.50 27.41
N PHE A 831 19.18 23.95 27.03
CA PHE A 831 19.34 23.07 25.87
C PHE A 831 20.17 21.86 26.27
N GLY A 832 20.01 20.73 25.58
CA GLY A 832 20.82 19.54 25.85
C GLY A 832 20.12 18.22 25.54
N GLY A 833 20.14 17.28 26.49
CA GLY A 833 19.57 15.95 26.31
C GLY A 833 18.04 15.98 26.24
N ILE A 834 17.42 16.08 27.43
CA ILE A 834 15.96 16.10 27.62
C ILE A 834 15.58 17.39 28.33
N ILE A 835 14.79 18.24 27.66
CA ILE A 835 14.37 19.54 28.17
C ILE A 835 12.84 19.59 28.23
N LEU A 836 12.28 19.51 29.44
CA LEU A 836 10.85 19.65 29.68
C LEU A 836 10.58 20.97 30.39
N ASN A 837 9.48 21.62 30.05
CA ASN A 837 9.10 22.84 30.75
C ASN A 837 8.13 22.56 31.88
N ASP A 838 6.87 22.27 31.55
CA ASP A 838 5.83 21.95 32.52
C ASP A 838 5.46 20.47 32.33
N CYS A 839 5.75 19.67 33.35
CA CYS A 839 5.62 18.22 33.29
C CYS A 839 4.92 17.65 34.52
N GLU A 840 3.75 17.06 34.33
CA GLU A 840 3.06 16.28 35.37
C GLU A 840 3.25 14.78 35.11
N ASN A 841 3.55 14.01 36.15
CA ASN A 841 3.70 12.56 36.12
C ASN A 841 4.75 12.08 35.09
N GLY A 842 5.90 12.75 35.06
CA GLY A 842 7.00 12.43 34.15
C GLY A 842 7.88 11.28 34.64
N ASN A 843 8.04 10.24 33.83
CA ASN A 843 8.97 9.13 34.05
C ASN A 843 10.10 9.14 33.02
N ILE A 844 11.33 9.42 33.47
CA ILE A 844 12.52 9.47 32.62
C ILE A 844 13.48 8.39 33.08
N SER A 845 13.59 7.28 32.36
CA SER A 845 14.37 6.13 32.83
C SER A 845 15.23 5.41 31.79
N GLU A 846 16.34 4.82 32.21
CA GLU A 846 17.19 3.99 31.33
C GLU A 846 17.72 4.72 30.06
N ASN A 847 17.74 6.06 30.03
CA ASN A 847 18.22 6.81 28.86
C ASN A 847 19.75 6.99 28.91
N ARG A 848 20.38 7.02 27.74
CA ARG A 848 21.79 7.35 27.56
C ARG A 848 21.91 8.72 26.91
N ILE A 849 22.39 9.70 27.66
CA ILE A 849 22.53 11.10 27.25
C ILE A 849 24.00 11.48 27.32
N GLU A 850 24.68 11.48 26.18
CA GLU A 850 26.13 11.65 26.17
C GLU A 850 26.64 12.58 25.07
N GLU A 851 27.77 13.24 25.32
CA GLU A 851 28.49 14.03 24.30
C GLU A 851 27.60 15.08 23.60
N ASN A 852 26.62 15.64 24.31
CA ASN A 852 25.82 16.76 23.83
C ASN A 852 26.48 18.07 24.23
N GLY A 853 26.50 19.06 23.34
CA GLY A 853 27.29 20.28 23.51
C GLY A 853 28.76 20.07 23.19
N ARG A 854 29.29 20.90 22.28
CA ARG A 854 30.69 20.80 21.81
C ARG A 854 31.73 21.21 22.84
N SER A 855 31.34 22.01 23.83
CA SER A 855 32.25 22.54 24.84
C SER A 855 31.52 22.90 26.13
N GLU A 856 32.24 22.92 27.25
CA GLU A 856 31.72 23.33 28.56
C GLU A 856 31.31 24.82 28.61
N THR A 857 31.82 25.65 27.70
CA THR A 857 31.43 27.07 27.58
C THR A 857 29.97 27.23 27.18
N ILE A 858 29.38 26.23 26.51
CA ILE A 858 27.97 26.21 26.11
C ILE A 858 27.12 25.75 27.31
N PRO A 859 26.02 26.45 27.65
CA PRO A 859 25.12 26.02 28.71
C PRO A 859 24.32 24.79 28.26
N VAL A 860 24.73 23.62 28.73
CA VAL A 860 24.10 22.33 28.39
C VAL A 860 23.62 21.63 29.65
N CYS A 861 22.41 21.08 29.56
CA CYS A 861 21.82 20.23 30.58
C CYS A 861 21.69 18.78 30.08
N GLY A 862 21.94 17.80 30.96
CA GLY A 862 21.57 16.42 30.66
C GLY A 862 20.05 16.26 30.64
N ILE A 863 19.42 16.50 31.79
CA ILE A 863 17.97 16.60 31.97
C ILE A 863 17.64 17.94 32.62
N TYR A 864 16.72 18.68 32.03
CA TYR A 864 16.19 19.91 32.58
C TYR A 864 14.67 19.87 32.66
N ILE A 865 14.13 20.19 33.84
CA ILE A 865 12.70 20.36 34.08
C ILE A 865 12.51 21.72 34.74
N PHE A 866 11.79 22.62 34.08
CA PHE A 866 11.53 23.95 34.66
C PHE A 866 10.54 23.86 35.83
N TYR A 867 9.39 23.23 35.59
CA TYR A 867 8.35 22.94 36.55
C TYR A 867 7.93 21.47 36.42
N GLY A 868 7.88 20.73 37.52
CA GLY A 868 7.49 19.33 37.50
C GLY A 868 6.69 18.87 38.70
N GLU A 869 5.70 18.00 38.49
CA GLU A 869 4.96 17.31 39.54
C GLU A 869 5.10 15.78 39.36
N LYS A 870 5.33 15.03 40.45
CA LYS A 870 5.46 13.55 40.45
C LYS A 870 6.55 13.05 39.48
N ILE A 871 7.73 13.66 39.55
CA ILE A 871 8.83 13.34 38.64
C ILE A 871 9.61 12.13 39.12
N ILE A 872 9.82 11.15 38.24
CA ILE A 872 10.67 9.98 38.47
C ILE A 872 11.80 9.99 37.44
N ILE A 873 13.05 10.00 37.90
CA ILE A 873 14.23 9.88 37.04
C ILE A 873 15.07 8.70 37.55
N SER A 874 15.20 7.63 36.76
CA SER A 874 15.88 6.42 37.22
C SER A 874 16.78 5.73 36.19
N THR A 875 17.92 5.21 36.63
CA THR A 875 18.83 4.40 35.78
C THR A 875 19.31 5.13 34.51
N ASN A 876 19.37 6.46 34.51
CA ASN A 876 19.87 7.21 33.35
C ASN A 876 21.40 7.32 33.40
N TYR A 877 22.03 7.28 32.22
CA TYR A 877 23.46 7.46 32.03
C TYR A 877 23.74 8.80 31.33
N ILE A 878 24.14 9.81 32.10
CA ILE A 878 24.31 11.21 31.67
C ILE A 878 25.78 11.57 31.80
N VAL A 879 26.55 11.56 30.71
CA VAL A 879 28.01 11.76 30.78
C VAL A 879 28.54 12.62 29.64
N LYS A 880 29.69 13.27 29.83
CA LYS A 880 30.41 14.01 28.78
C LYS A 880 29.59 15.09 28.06
N ASN A 881 28.53 15.61 28.68
CA ASN A 881 27.75 16.72 28.10
C ASN A 881 28.47 18.04 28.39
N GLY A 882 28.77 18.83 27.36
CA GLY A 882 29.58 20.05 27.46
C GLY A 882 31.06 19.72 27.69
N LEU A 883 31.71 19.10 26.69
CA LEU A 883 33.09 18.60 26.79
C LEU A 883 34.09 19.64 27.35
N PRO A 884 34.99 19.26 28.28
CA PRO A 884 36.04 20.16 28.79
C PRO A 884 36.95 20.65 27.67
N ILE A 885 37.32 21.93 27.67
CA ILE A 885 38.26 22.50 26.69
C ILE A 885 39.64 22.67 27.32
N THR A 886 40.70 22.53 26.51
CA THR A 886 42.09 22.75 26.95
C THR A 886 42.51 24.23 26.94
N ASP A 887 41.67 25.14 26.46
CA ASP A 887 42.01 26.55 26.19
C ASP A 887 41.20 27.49 27.11
N ASN A 888 41.86 28.09 28.10
CA ASN A 888 41.24 28.80 29.23
C ASN A 888 40.66 30.19 28.90
N ASP A 889 40.91 30.74 27.70
CA ASP A 889 40.57 32.14 27.36
C ASP A 889 39.19 32.30 26.67
N THR A 890 38.42 31.22 26.50
CA THR A 890 37.11 31.28 25.83
C THR A 890 36.00 31.67 26.83
N PRO A 891 35.24 32.76 26.63
CA PRO A 891 34.25 33.22 27.60
C PRO A 891 33.08 32.23 27.75
N ILE A 892 32.71 31.94 29.00
CA ILE A 892 31.57 31.09 29.35
C ILE A 892 30.26 31.79 28.99
N ILE A 893 29.38 31.11 28.25
CA ILE A 893 28.06 31.64 27.91
C ILE A 893 27.10 31.37 29.07
N ALA A 894 26.51 32.43 29.62
CA ALA A 894 25.51 32.34 30.69
C ALA A 894 24.21 31.66 30.20
N GLY A 895 23.71 30.67 30.94
CA GLY A 895 22.48 29.91 30.69
C GLY A 895 22.33 28.76 31.69
N ALA A 896 21.26 27.96 31.60
CA ALA A 896 21.09 26.80 32.46
C ALA A 896 22.10 25.71 32.11
N ARG A 897 22.83 25.19 33.11
CA ARG A 897 23.77 24.08 32.97
C ARG A 897 23.66 23.14 34.17
N GLY A 898 23.85 21.86 33.92
CA GLY A 898 23.88 20.83 34.97
C GLY A 898 23.53 19.44 34.46
N GLY A 899 23.87 18.42 35.24
CA GLY A 899 23.54 17.04 34.90
C GLY A 899 22.03 16.78 34.92
N ILE A 900 21.44 16.88 36.11
CA ILE A 900 19.98 16.87 36.31
C ILE A 900 19.58 18.16 37.02
N VAL A 901 18.71 18.95 36.40
CA VAL A 901 18.26 20.24 36.90
C VAL A 901 16.73 20.30 36.94
N ILE A 902 16.17 20.28 38.14
CA ILE A 902 14.74 20.51 38.39
C ILE A 902 14.61 21.87 39.07
N LYS A 903 14.19 22.88 38.30
CA LYS A 903 14.15 24.27 38.76
C LYS A 903 13.07 24.51 39.80
N MET A 904 11.91 23.88 39.66
CA MET A 904 10.83 23.90 40.62
C MET A 904 10.05 22.58 40.54
N SER A 905 9.74 21.97 41.68
CA SER A 905 8.84 20.82 41.70
C SER A 905 7.89 20.86 42.88
N PHE A 906 6.60 21.00 42.60
CA PHE A 906 5.56 21.06 43.62
C PHE A 906 4.18 20.81 43.02
N LYS A 907 3.25 20.41 43.88
CA LYS A 907 1.83 20.35 43.52
C LYS A 907 1.21 21.72 43.69
N ALA A 908 0.57 22.26 42.64
CA ALA A 908 -0.16 23.51 42.74
C ALA A 908 -1.29 23.35 43.78
N ALA A 909 -1.18 24.04 44.91
CA ALA A 909 -2.23 24.04 45.92
C ALA A 909 -3.42 24.85 45.39
N ASP A 910 -4.60 24.24 45.35
CA ASP A 910 -5.84 24.93 45.00
C ASP A 910 -6.29 25.82 46.17
N PHE A 911 -5.64 26.98 46.31
CA PHE A 911 -5.91 27.93 47.37
C PHE A 911 -7.32 28.54 47.31
N LYS A 912 -8.05 28.41 46.19
CA LYS A 912 -9.46 28.84 46.10
C LYS A 912 -10.36 27.95 46.95
N ASN A 913 -10.13 26.63 46.92
CA ASN A 913 -10.94 25.65 47.64
C ASN A 913 -10.51 25.46 49.11
N VAL A 914 -9.34 25.98 49.52
CA VAL A 914 -8.90 25.99 50.93
C VAL A 914 -9.89 26.70 51.86
N PHE A 915 -10.66 27.66 51.33
CA PHE A 915 -11.66 28.42 52.09
C PHE A 915 -13.08 27.81 52.09
N ASP A 916 -13.33 26.77 51.28
CA ASP A 916 -14.65 26.13 51.10
C ASP A 916 -14.82 24.81 51.89
N ALA A 917 -13.96 24.55 52.88
CA ALA A 917 -14.02 23.38 53.78
C ALA A 917 -13.99 21.99 53.09
N LYS A 918 -13.67 21.90 51.79
CA LYS A 918 -13.37 20.63 51.12
C LYS A 918 -11.90 20.28 51.32
N ILE A 919 -11.64 19.25 52.13
CA ILE A 919 -10.29 18.74 52.38
C ILE A 919 -9.75 18.12 51.07
N PRO A 920 -8.68 18.66 50.46
CA PRO A 920 -8.05 18.02 49.32
C PRO A 920 -7.31 16.76 49.79
N SER A 921 -7.52 15.63 49.09
CA SER A 921 -6.79 14.38 49.34
C SER A 921 -5.39 14.46 48.72
N PHE A 922 -4.35 14.20 49.51
CA PHE A 922 -2.98 14.00 49.00
C PHE A 922 -2.80 12.55 48.58
N ASP A 923 -2.23 12.30 47.40
CA ASP A 923 -1.97 10.96 46.85
C ASP A 923 -0.68 10.32 47.42
N GLY A 924 0.10 11.07 48.20
CA GLY A 924 1.30 10.58 48.88
C GLY A 924 2.49 10.35 47.96
N ILE A 925 2.42 10.78 46.70
CA ILE A 925 3.50 10.63 45.72
C ILE A 925 4.55 11.74 45.97
N PRO A 926 5.84 11.39 46.14
CA PRO A 926 6.92 12.38 46.22
C PRO A 926 6.96 13.31 45.02
N ALA A 927 7.35 14.57 45.25
CA ALA A 927 7.53 15.56 44.19
C ALA A 927 8.61 15.12 43.20
N VAL A 928 9.71 14.56 43.71
CA VAL A 928 10.83 14.04 42.91
C VAL A 928 11.36 12.72 43.49
N LYS A 929 11.59 11.73 42.63
CA LYS A 929 12.35 10.50 42.91
C LYS A 929 13.51 10.36 41.93
N LEU A 930 14.71 10.16 42.46
CA LEU A 930 15.94 9.86 41.74
C LEU A 930 16.51 8.51 42.19
N ILE A 931 16.70 7.57 41.27
CA ILE A 931 17.13 6.21 41.62
C ILE A 931 18.21 5.72 40.63
N ASP A 932 19.37 5.29 41.14
CA ASP A 932 20.42 4.60 40.36
C ASP A 932 20.88 5.33 39.07
N ASN A 933 20.85 6.66 39.05
CA ASN A 933 21.38 7.44 37.92
C ASN A 933 22.90 7.61 38.01
N ILE A 934 23.58 7.64 36.86
CA ILE A 934 24.99 7.99 36.73
C ILE A 934 25.08 9.32 36.00
N VAL A 935 25.60 10.34 36.68
CA VAL A 935 25.64 11.72 36.19
C VAL A 935 27.04 12.29 36.31
N GLU A 936 27.59 12.77 35.21
CA GLU A 936 28.85 13.49 35.12
C GLU A 936 28.61 14.84 34.43
N GLN A 937 28.91 15.93 35.14
CA GLN A 937 28.79 17.30 34.64
C GLN A 937 30.16 17.98 34.67
N PRO A 938 30.73 18.36 33.52
CA PRO A 938 32.03 19.05 33.46
C PRO A 938 32.08 20.36 34.23
N LEU A 939 31.05 21.22 34.09
CA LEU A 939 30.98 22.51 34.76
C LEU A 939 29.59 22.71 35.39
N GLY A 940 29.56 22.92 36.70
CA GLY A 940 28.35 23.17 37.50
C GLY A 940 27.78 21.92 38.19
N HIS A 941 26.52 22.00 38.64
CA HIS A 941 25.90 20.95 39.45
C HIS A 941 25.69 19.65 38.66
N ALA A 942 26.07 18.52 39.25
CA ALA A 942 25.60 17.21 38.81
C ALA A 942 24.11 17.04 39.13
N LEU A 943 23.66 17.56 40.28
CA LEU A 943 22.25 17.58 40.68
C LEU A 943 21.83 18.94 41.23
N PHE A 944 20.74 19.50 40.69
CA PHE A 944 20.07 20.68 41.21
C PHE A 944 18.57 20.40 41.34
N ILE A 945 18.02 20.55 42.55
CA ILE A 945 16.57 20.46 42.81
C ILE A 945 16.13 21.63 43.68
N MET A 946 15.08 22.33 43.25
CA MET A 946 14.23 23.07 44.17
C MET A 946 12.84 22.43 44.21
N ALA A 947 12.36 22.09 45.40
CA ALA A 947 11.10 21.38 45.56
C ALA A 947 10.25 21.95 46.70
N PHE A 948 8.94 21.72 46.62
CA PHE A 948 7.98 21.95 47.69
C PHE A 948 7.12 20.68 47.84
N GLY A 949 7.70 19.67 48.51
CA GLY A 949 7.16 18.32 48.62
C GLY A 949 8.27 17.29 48.91
N PRO A 950 7.95 16.02 49.22
CA PRO A 950 8.96 15.01 49.50
C PRO A 950 9.91 14.77 48.32
N VAL A 951 11.21 14.64 48.60
CA VAL A 951 12.26 14.35 47.61
C VAL A 951 13.04 13.10 48.04
N SER A 952 13.30 12.19 47.11
CA SER A 952 14.09 10.98 47.36
C SER A 952 15.19 10.82 46.31
N ALA A 953 16.44 10.67 46.74
CA ALA A 953 17.60 10.36 45.92
C ALA A 953 18.35 9.16 46.50
N ILE A 954 18.29 8.02 45.80
CA ILE A 954 18.81 6.73 46.27
C ILE A 954 19.75 6.12 45.24
N GLY A 955 20.93 5.65 45.66
CA GLY A 955 21.80 4.81 44.82
C GLY A 955 22.45 5.51 43.62
N ASN A 956 22.42 6.85 43.56
CA ASN A 956 22.92 7.60 42.41
C ASN A 956 24.43 7.88 42.51
N GLN A 957 25.06 8.08 41.35
CA GLN A 957 26.42 8.59 41.22
C GLN A 957 26.38 10.00 40.63
N PHE A 958 26.90 10.99 41.36
CA PHE A 958 26.95 12.40 40.96
C PHE A 958 28.40 12.87 40.89
N THR A 959 28.89 13.21 39.71
CA THR A 959 30.24 13.71 39.49
C THR A 959 30.18 15.11 38.88
N SER A 960 30.86 16.07 39.49
CA SER A 960 31.10 17.41 38.91
C SER A 960 32.60 17.63 38.77
N LEU A 961 33.07 18.14 37.62
CA LEU A 961 34.50 18.34 37.34
C LEU A 961 35.00 19.77 37.59
N SER A 962 34.10 20.71 37.88
CA SER A 962 34.45 22.10 38.19
C SER A 962 33.25 22.90 38.71
N THR A 963 33.53 23.95 39.50
CA THR A 963 32.53 24.88 40.03
C THR A 963 32.20 25.97 39.01
N ASP A 964 30.91 26.20 38.74
CA ASP A 964 30.47 27.29 37.86
C ASP A 964 30.52 28.64 38.60
N LYS A 965 31.60 29.40 38.37
CA LYS A 965 31.82 30.73 38.95
C LYS A 965 30.80 31.78 38.51
N THR A 966 30.06 31.54 37.43
CA THR A 966 29.02 32.47 36.93
C THR A 966 27.70 32.33 37.70
N ASN A 967 27.52 31.22 38.42
CA ASN A 967 26.31 30.94 39.18
C ASN A 967 26.60 30.97 40.68
N MET A 968 26.08 31.99 41.37
CA MET A 968 26.25 32.13 42.82
C MET A 968 25.80 30.90 43.61
N LEU A 969 24.80 30.14 43.14
CA LEU A 969 24.34 28.92 43.82
C LEU A 969 25.37 27.79 43.73
N SER A 970 26.18 27.74 42.65
CA SER A 970 27.26 26.76 42.49
C SER A 970 28.42 27.00 43.48
N LEU A 971 28.57 28.25 43.97
CA LEU A 971 29.50 28.58 45.05
C LEU A 971 29.02 28.05 46.41
N PHE A 972 27.71 27.95 46.64
CA PHE A 972 27.17 27.35 47.87
C PHE A 972 27.27 25.83 47.86
N ALA A 973 26.99 25.20 46.71
CA ALA A 973 27.15 23.78 46.48
C ALA A 973 27.63 23.53 45.06
N SER A 974 28.84 22.98 44.90
CA SER A 974 29.41 22.81 43.56
C SER A 974 28.87 21.57 42.83
N SER A 975 28.65 20.45 43.53
CA SER A 975 28.20 19.19 42.91
C SER A 975 26.69 18.94 43.06
N VAL A 976 26.16 18.99 44.30
CA VAL A 976 24.76 18.65 44.59
C VAL A 976 24.09 19.76 45.40
N LEU A 977 22.99 20.31 44.88
CA LEU A 977 22.15 21.28 45.57
C LEU A 977 20.69 20.80 45.61
N ILE A 978 20.15 20.57 46.81
CA ILE A 978 18.74 20.29 47.04
C ILE A 978 18.18 21.33 48.00
N PHE A 979 17.18 22.07 47.56
CA PHE A 979 16.49 23.07 48.36
C PHE A 979 15.00 22.74 48.45
N ASN A 980 14.58 22.19 49.58
CA ASN A 980 13.19 21.80 49.82
C ASN A 980 12.49 22.79 50.76
N LEU A 981 11.48 23.48 50.26
CA LEU A 981 10.72 24.46 51.02
C LEU A 981 9.55 23.84 51.82
N GLY A 982 9.33 22.53 51.74
CA GLY A 982 8.23 21.85 52.42
C GLY A 982 8.39 21.93 53.94
N VAL A 983 7.30 22.18 54.66
CA VAL A 983 7.33 22.55 56.08
C VAL A 983 7.01 21.37 57.00
N SER A 984 7.68 21.30 58.15
CA SER A 984 7.40 20.31 59.18
C SER A 984 6.08 20.61 59.92
N LYS A 985 5.14 19.68 59.86
CA LYS A 985 3.86 19.80 60.59
C LYS A 985 4.06 19.70 62.11
N ASP A 986 5.02 18.89 62.55
CA ASP A 986 5.34 18.71 63.97
C ASP A 986 6.01 19.97 64.56
N LEU A 987 6.92 20.61 63.81
CA LEU A 987 7.56 21.85 64.27
C LEU A 987 6.60 23.04 64.24
N LEU A 988 5.70 23.12 63.25
CA LEU A 988 4.62 24.10 63.23
C LEU A 988 3.75 23.98 64.49
N LEU A 989 3.40 22.74 64.90
CA LEU A 989 2.64 22.49 66.12
C LEU A 989 3.37 22.99 67.39
N ILE A 990 4.68 22.71 67.52
CA ILE A 990 5.50 23.19 68.65
C ILE A 990 5.57 24.73 68.65
N GLY A 991 5.78 25.34 67.48
CA GLY A 991 5.76 26.80 67.33
C GLY A 991 4.45 27.42 67.79
N PHE A 992 3.32 26.82 67.39
CA PHE A 992 2.00 27.26 67.84
C PHE A 992 1.78 27.08 69.34
N GLN A 993 2.17 25.95 69.92
CA GLN A 993 2.06 25.72 71.37
C GLN A 993 2.85 26.77 72.16
N ASN A 994 4.08 27.09 71.72
CA ASN A 994 4.89 28.11 72.38
C ASN A 994 4.30 29.52 72.24
N MET A 995 3.70 29.86 71.09
CA MET A 995 2.98 31.13 70.90
C MET A 995 1.71 31.21 71.75
N ALA A 996 0.90 30.13 71.81
CA ALA A 996 -0.28 30.06 72.65
C ALA A 996 0.07 30.20 74.14
N ASN A 997 1.19 29.60 74.57
CA ASN A 997 1.67 29.69 75.94
C ASN A 997 2.32 31.06 76.28
N SER A 998 2.78 31.83 75.28
CA SER A 998 3.33 33.18 75.46
C SER A 998 2.27 34.26 75.63
N ASN A 999 1.01 33.98 75.25
CA ASN A 999 -0.14 34.83 75.53
C ASN A 999 -0.71 34.46 76.90
N SER A 1000 -0.33 35.21 77.94
CA SER A 1000 -0.95 35.10 79.27
C SER A 1000 -2.46 35.35 79.17
N PRO A 1001 -3.33 34.58 79.85
CA PRO A 1001 -4.77 34.69 79.69
C PRO A 1001 -5.25 35.99 80.34
N THR A 1002 -5.45 37.04 79.54
CA THR A 1002 -6.27 38.19 79.97
C THR A 1002 -7.73 37.78 79.90
N SER A 1003 -8.48 38.20 80.92
CA SER A 1003 -9.86 37.81 81.25
C SER A 1003 -10.95 38.33 80.29
N ASP A 1004 -10.69 38.32 78.99
CA ASP A 1004 -11.70 38.43 77.96
C ASP A 1004 -11.40 37.33 76.94
N GLY A 1005 -12.30 36.34 76.84
CA GLY A 1005 -12.22 35.22 75.92
C GLY A 1005 -12.35 35.68 74.47
N SER A 1006 -11.33 36.35 73.94
CA SER A 1006 -11.22 36.64 72.53
C SER A 1006 -10.91 35.34 71.81
N ALA A 1007 -11.96 34.71 71.28
CA ALA A 1007 -11.83 33.69 70.27
C ALA A 1007 -10.83 34.18 69.21
N LEU A 1008 -9.86 33.33 68.86
CA LEU A 1008 -8.95 33.59 67.74
C LEU A 1008 -9.78 34.08 66.56
N SER A 1009 -9.41 35.21 65.95
CA SER A 1009 -10.20 35.78 64.85
C SER A 1009 -10.38 34.74 63.74
N THR A 1010 -11.51 34.78 63.04
CA THR A 1010 -11.79 33.85 61.93
C THR A 1010 -10.65 33.82 60.89
N SER A 1011 -10.02 34.97 60.64
CA SER A 1011 -8.84 35.12 59.79
C SER A 1011 -7.59 34.39 60.31
N TYR A 1012 -7.40 34.31 61.62
CA TYR A 1012 -6.29 33.59 62.24
C TYR A 1012 -6.51 32.07 62.20
N LEU A 1013 -7.74 31.59 62.45
CA LEU A 1013 -8.08 30.17 62.27
C LEU A 1013 -7.97 29.74 60.81
N GLN A 1014 -8.34 30.61 59.86
CA GLN A 1014 -8.16 30.38 58.43
C GLN A 1014 -6.68 30.31 58.03
N LEU A 1015 -5.83 31.16 58.61
CA LEU A 1015 -4.37 31.10 58.41
C LEU A 1015 -3.78 29.80 59.00
N LEU A 1016 -4.23 29.37 60.18
CA LEU A 1016 -3.79 28.11 60.77
C LEU A 1016 -4.23 26.90 59.95
N GLN A 1017 -5.46 26.92 59.41
CA GLN A 1017 -5.95 25.88 58.51
C GLN A 1017 -5.15 25.87 57.19
N SER A 1018 -4.85 27.04 56.60
CA SER A 1018 -4.07 27.10 55.36
C SER A 1018 -2.65 26.55 55.51
N LEU A 1019 -2.02 26.76 56.68
CA LEU A 1019 -0.68 26.22 56.99
C LEU A 1019 -0.67 24.69 57.13
N GLN A 1020 -1.78 24.04 57.52
CA GLN A 1020 -1.87 22.58 57.61
C GLN A 1020 -1.86 21.89 56.23
N TYR A 1021 -2.22 22.63 55.18
CA TYR A 1021 -2.27 22.13 53.79
C TYR A 1021 -0.95 22.30 53.04
N LEU A 1022 0.06 22.93 53.64
CA LEU A 1022 1.38 22.99 53.02
C LEU A 1022 1.99 21.57 52.93
N PRO A 1023 2.61 21.21 51.80
CA PRO A 1023 3.30 19.93 51.65
C PRO A 1023 4.46 19.79 52.63
N ASN A 1024 4.72 18.53 53.04
CA ASN A 1024 5.90 18.22 53.86
C ASN A 1024 7.18 18.31 53.03
N GLY A 1025 8.32 18.50 53.71
CA GLY A 1025 9.62 18.74 53.06
C GLY A 1025 10.60 17.60 53.21
N LYS A 1026 10.14 16.36 53.42
CA LYS A 1026 11.05 15.24 53.73
C LYS A 1026 12.02 14.99 52.57
N VAL A 1027 13.31 15.01 52.86
CA VAL A 1027 14.37 14.69 51.89
C VAL A 1027 15.08 13.42 52.33
N MET A 1028 15.07 12.40 51.48
CA MET A 1028 15.86 11.18 51.66
C MET A 1028 16.99 11.16 50.64
N PHE A 1029 18.23 11.18 51.13
CA PHE A 1029 19.44 11.11 50.33
C PHE A 1029 20.31 9.96 50.84
N SER A 1030 20.19 8.78 50.23
CA SER A 1030 20.77 7.55 50.79
C SER A 1030 21.51 6.69 49.77
N GLY A 1031 22.66 6.16 50.16
CA GLY A 1031 23.42 5.22 49.31
C GLY A 1031 23.99 5.86 48.03
N ASN A 1032 24.14 7.19 47.98
CA ASN A 1032 24.68 7.89 46.82
C ASN A 1032 26.20 8.02 46.90
N GLN A 1033 26.83 8.12 45.73
CA GLN A 1033 28.25 8.43 45.57
C GLN A 1033 28.38 9.80 44.92
N THR A 1034 28.91 10.77 45.64
CA THR A 1034 29.12 12.12 45.13
C THR A 1034 30.61 12.41 45.01
N THR A 1035 31.06 12.84 43.85
CA THR A 1035 32.43 13.29 43.60
C THR A 1035 32.40 14.73 43.10
N LEU A 1036 33.17 15.60 43.74
CA LEU A 1036 33.55 16.89 43.17
C LEU A 1036 35.04 16.81 42.86
N ASP A 1037 35.35 16.69 41.58
CA ASP A 1037 36.69 16.74 41.06
C ASP A 1037 37.02 18.18 40.72
N MET A 1038 38.02 18.77 41.37
CA MET A 1038 38.46 20.14 41.13
C MET A 1038 39.84 20.18 40.48
N ARG A 1039 40.36 19.05 40.00
CA ARG A 1039 41.70 18.93 39.41
C ARG A 1039 41.78 19.59 38.03
N SER A 1040 41.65 20.91 38.02
CA SER A 1040 41.74 21.79 36.85
C SER A 1040 42.83 22.85 37.06
N ALA A 1041 43.21 23.55 35.99
CA ALA A 1041 44.28 24.56 36.03
C ALA A 1041 43.91 25.83 36.84
N SER A 1042 42.65 26.00 37.25
CA SER A 1042 42.18 27.18 37.97
C SER A 1042 41.87 26.86 39.43
N ILE A 1043 42.28 27.73 40.36
CA ILE A 1043 41.92 27.59 41.78
C ILE A 1043 40.41 27.70 41.94
N ASN A 1044 39.81 26.73 42.64
CA ASN A 1044 38.38 26.70 42.93
C ASN A 1044 38.12 27.11 44.38
N PHE A 1045 37.07 27.91 44.57
CA PHE A 1045 36.53 28.27 45.88
C PHE A 1045 35.06 27.87 45.92
N GLY A 1046 34.69 27.14 46.96
CA GLY A 1046 33.30 26.80 47.27
C GLY A 1046 33.05 26.77 48.77
N ILE A 1047 31.79 26.96 49.15
CA ILE A 1047 31.34 26.78 50.53
C ILE A 1047 31.15 25.29 50.80
N SER A 1048 30.50 24.56 49.89
CA SER A 1048 30.38 23.11 50.02
C SER A 1048 30.39 22.34 48.70
N SER A 1049 30.71 21.04 48.75
CA SER A 1049 30.46 20.14 47.62
C SER A 1049 28.97 19.87 47.46
N GLN A 1050 28.31 19.62 48.59
CA GLN A 1050 26.91 19.24 48.67
C GLN A 1050 26.17 20.11 49.68
N LEU A 1051 25.07 20.72 49.26
CA LEU A 1051 24.15 21.44 50.14
C LEU A 1051 22.74 20.84 50.02
N ILE A 1052 22.23 20.32 51.13
CA ILE A 1052 20.87 19.83 51.21
C ILE A 1052 20.15 20.60 52.33
N CYS A 1053 19.12 21.33 51.94
CA CYS A 1053 18.30 22.15 52.82
C CYS A 1053 16.83 21.69 52.78
N SER A 1054 16.20 21.62 53.94
CA SER A 1054 14.76 21.36 54.08
C SER A 1054 14.16 22.19 55.22
N LEU A 1055 12.87 22.55 55.17
CA LEU A 1055 12.14 23.05 56.35
C LEU A 1055 11.50 21.92 57.18
N ASP A 1056 11.84 20.66 56.89
CA ASP A 1056 11.33 19.45 57.56
C ASP A 1056 12.45 18.45 57.94
N ASP A 1057 12.45 17.21 57.45
CA ASP A 1057 13.44 16.17 57.77
C ASP A 1057 14.44 15.96 56.62
N ILE A 1058 15.72 15.78 56.96
CA ILE A 1058 16.75 15.27 56.07
C ILE A 1058 17.27 13.93 56.61
N ALA A 1059 17.17 12.88 55.79
CA ALA A 1059 17.83 11.60 55.99
C ALA A 1059 19.01 11.46 55.03
N PHE A 1060 20.23 11.67 55.53
CA PHE A 1060 21.49 11.56 54.79
C PHE A 1060 22.29 10.34 55.26
N ASN A 1061 22.02 9.17 54.69
CA ASN A 1061 22.57 7.91 55.22
C ASN A 1061 23.33 7.07 54.19
N ASN A 1062 24.36 6.35 54.62
CA ASN A 1062 25.12 5.41 53.78
C ASN A 1062 25.73 6.03 52.52
N ASN A 1063 26.01 7.34 52.50
CA ASN A 1063 26.56 8.02 51.33
C ASN A 1063 28.09 8.02 51.36
N GLN A 1064 28.68 8.09 50.17
CA GLN A 1064 30.11 8.32 49.97
C GLN A 1064 30.28 9.68 49.28
N SER A 1065 31.04 10.58 49.89
CA SER A 1065 31.32 11.90 49.34
C SER A 1065 32.82 12.11 49.20
N GLU A 1066 33.28 12.36 47.98
CA GLU A 1066 34.67 12.60 47.65
C GLU A 1066 34.88 14.02 47.11
N LEU A 1067 35.86 14.72 47.68
CA LEU A 1067 36.46 15.91 47.12
C LEU A 1067 37.84 15.53 46.56
N ALA A 1068 38.04 15.67 45.26
CA ALA A 1068 39.34 15.49 44.62
C ALA A 1068 39.93 16.86 44.25
N GLY A 1069 40.74 17.44 45.14
CA GLY A 1069 41.46 18.70 44.86
C GLY A 1069 42.86 18.47 44.29
N PHE A 1070 43.42 19.48 43.63
CA PHE A 1070 44.80 19.47 43.13
C PHE A 1070 45.72 20.38 43.96
N LEU A 1071 46.94 19.91 44.23
CA LEU A 1071 48.01 20.74 44.78
C LEU A 1071 48.84 21.29 43.61
N SER A 1072 48.72 22.59 43.33
CA SER A 1072 49.58 23.24 42.33
C SER A 1072 50.90 23.70 42.96
N LEU A 1073 52.01 23.24 42.37
CA LEU A 1073 53.37 23.60 42.75
C LEU A 1073 54.01 24.43 41.62
N GLU A 1074 53.51 25.64 41.38
CA GLU A 1074 54.17 26.58 40.47
C GLU A 1074 55.30 27.33 41.19
N LYS A 1075 56.37 27.68 40.44
CA LYS A 1075 57.60 28.29 40.96
C LYS A 1075 57.32 29.50 41.86
N GLY A 1076 57.37 29.29 43.18
CA GLY A 1076 57.26 30.34 44.20
C GLY A 1076 55.86 30.59 44.78
N SER A 1077 54.83 29.84 44.37
CA SER A 1077 53.47 29.96 44.93
C SER A 1077 52.79 28.59 45.04
N THR A 1078 52.56 28.13 46.27
CA THR A 1078 51.65 27.00 46.56
C THR A 1078 50.22 27.51 46.65
N SER A 1079 49.34 27.01 45.78
CA SER A 1079 47.90 27.27 45.85
C SER A 1079 47.11 25.99 46.08
N PHE A 1080 46.01 26.11 46.82
CA PHE A 1080 45.09 25.02 47.16
C PHE A 1080 43.69 25.38 46.69
N ASP A 1081 42.93 24.38 46.22
CA ASP A 1081 41.47 24.51 46.14
C ASP A 1081 40.90 24.62 47.56
N LEU A 1082 40.02 25.60 47.78
CA LEU A 1082 39.46 25.91 49.09
C LEU A 1082 37.98 25.52 49.13
N MET A 1083 37.64 24.62 50.05
CA MET A 1083 36.26 24.19 50.29
C MET A 1083 35.96 24.29 51.78
N LEU A 1084 34.95 25.05 52.22
CA LEU A 1084 34.71 25.15 53.68
C LEU A 1084 34.20 23.81 54.24
N PHE A 1085 33.27 23.19 53.54
CA PHE A 1085 32.61 21.96 53.95
C PHE A 1085 32.60 20.94 52.83
N ASN A 1086 32.81 19.66 53.11
CA ASN A 1086 32.46 18.66 52.11
C ASN A 1086 30.93 18.60 51.94
N THR A 1087 30.20 18.31 53.01
CA THR A 1087 28.72 18.26 52.99
C THR A 1087 28.12 19.22 54.00
N MET A 1088 27.06 19.93 53.60
CA MET A 1088 26.31 20.88 54.42
C MET A 1088 24.83 20.51 54.44
N LEU A 1089 24.26 20.30 55.62
CA LEU A 1089 22.87 19.89 55.85
C LEU A 1089 22.14 20.90 56.75
N ILE A 1090 20.99 21.40 56.33
CA ILE A 1090 20.19 22.33 57.14
C ILE A 1090 18.74 21.88 57.12
N ALA A 1091 18.18 21.49 58.26
CA ALA A 1091 16.77 21.11 58.37
C ALA A 1091 16.17 21.25 59.77
N ALA A 1092 14.86 21.08 59.91
CA ALA A 1092 14.23 21.01 61.23
C ALA A 1092 14.72 19.76 61.99
N THR A 1093 14.82 18.63 61.29
CA THR A 1093 15.39 17.38 61.83
C THR A 1093 16.38 16.75 60.85
N ILE A 1094 17.49 16.22 61.35
CA ILE A 1094 18.57 15.65 60.53
C ILE A 1094 19.02 14.29 61.07
N ARG A 1095 19.16 13.33 60.15
CA ARG A 1095 19.77 12.02 60.38
C ARG A 1095 20.92 11.82 59.40
N SER A 1096 22.16 11.95 59.87
CA SER A 1096 23.37 11.81 59.07
C SER A 1096 24.20 10.60 59.54
N ASN A 1097 23.87 9.40 59.06
CA ASN A 1097 24.45 8.17 59.61
C ASN A 1097 25.20 7.30 58.59
N ASP A 1098 26.24 6.62 59.05
CA ASP A 1098 27.00 5.61 58.31
C ASP A 1098 27.60 6.11 56.98
N ASN A 1099 27.99 7.39 56.90
CA ASN A 1099 28.56 8.00 55.70
C ASN A 1099 30.10 7.95 55.68
N ARG A 1100 30.69 7.99 54.49
CA ARG A 1100 32.13 8.18 54.24
C ARG A 1100 32.39 9.53 53.59
N PHE A 1101 33.13 10.42 54.27
CA PHE A 1101 33.53 11.73 53.74
C PHE A 1101 35.04 11.80 53.48
N SER A 1102 35.43 11.75 52.21
CA SER A 1102 36.82 11.87 51.75
C SER A 1102 37.08 13.27 51.21
N ASP A 1103 37.99 14.02 51.84
CA ASP A 1103 38.21 15.44 51.48
C ASP A 1103 39.44 15.67 50.55
N GLY A 1104 40.14 14.61 50.18
CA GLY A 1104 41.29 14.66 49.26
C GLY A 1104 42.41 15.60 49.70
N LEU A 1105 43.08 16.23 48.72
CA LEU A 1105 44.13 17.25 48.91
C LEU A 1105 43.59 18.69 48.84
N ALA A 1106 42.27 18.88 48.80
CA ALA A 1106 41.66 20.20 48.91
C ALA A 1106 41.82 20.71 50.34
N LEU A 1107 41.95 22.03 50.52
CA LEU A 1107 41.94 22.63 51.86
C LEU A 1107 40.49 22.67 52.34
N THR A 1108 40.08 21.59 53.04
CA THR A 1108 38.74 21.44 53.62
C THR A 1108 38.77 21.63 55.13
N PHE A 1109 37.93 22.52 55.67
CA PHE A 1109 37.89 22.75 57.12
C PHE A 1109 37.14 21.64 57.85
N TYR A 1110 35.97 21.26 57.35
CA TYR A 1110 35.11 20.24 57.97
C TYR A 1110 34.51 19.31 56.93
N SER A 1111 34.43 18.02 57.25
CA SER A 1111 33.80 17.04 56.35
C SER A 1111 32.26 17.16 56.36
N LEU A 1112 31.67 17.59 57.48
CA LEU A 1112 30.23 17.76 57.63
C LEU A 1112 29.92 19.03 58.41
N PHE A 1113 28.98 19.82 57.91
CA PHE A 1113 28.22 20.79 58.69
C PHE A 1113 26.75 20.36 58.72
N SER A 1114 26.15 20.26 59.90
CA SER A 1114 24.72 20.01 60.02
C SER A 1114 24.07 20.88 61.09
N TYR A 1115 22.93 21.48 60.77
CA TYR A 1115 22.15 22.32 61.68
C TYR A 1115 20.68 21.92 61.66
N GLY A 1116 20.17 21.46 62.80
CA GLY A 1116 18.74 21.21 62.97
C GLY A 1116 18.30 21.10 64.42
N TYR A 1117 17.00 21.23 64.69
CA TYR A 1117 16.47 21.20 66.06
C TYR A 1117 16.72 19.83 66.73
N MET A 1118 16.47 18.74 66.00
CA MET A 1118 16.94 17.39 66.33
C MET A 1118 17.98 16.96 65.30
N ASN A 1119 19.19 16.62 65.75
CA ASN A 1119 20.29 16.32 64.82
C ASN A 1119 21.12 15.11 65.29
N THR A 1120 21.23 14.10 64.43
CA THR A 1120 22.01 12.88 64.71
C THR A 1120 23.11 12.72 63.66
N ALA A 1121 24.32 12.42 64.14
CA ALA A 1121 25.47 12.09 63.31
C ALA A 1121 26.19 10.86 63.89
N LEU A 1122 25.86 9.66 63.41
CA LEU A 1122 26.31 8.38 64.00
C LEU A 1122 27.06 7.51 62.98
N GLY A 1123 28.12 6.82 63.41
CA GLY A 1123 28.77 5.78 62.58
C GLY A 1123 29.54 6.29 61.36
N ASN A 1124 29.78 7.60 61.24
CA ASN A 1124 30.43 8.18 60.06
C ASN A 1124 31.96 8.02 60.09
N GLN A 1125 32.57 7.96 58.91
CA GLN A 1125 34.03 7.95 58.71
C GLN A 1125 34.46 9.17 57.89
N SER A 1126 35.23 10.09 58.48
CA SER A 1126 35.59 11.36 57.83
C SER A 1126 37.08 11.66 57.85
N THR A 1127 37.54 12.45 56.87
CA THR A 1127 38.93 12.94 56.86
C THR A 1127 39.11 14.05 57.88
N HIS A 1128 38.24 15.07 57.88
CA HIS A 1128 38.23 16.17 58.83
C HIS A 1128 37.05 16.08 59.82
N CYS A 1129 36.99 17.03 60.73
CA CYS A 1129 36.01 17.08 61.82
C CYS A 1129 34.56 17.22 61.32
N LEU A 1130 33.61 16.77 62.14
CA LEU A 1130 32.16 16.90 61.91
C LEU A 1130 31.58 18.00 62.81
N MET A 1131 30.85 18.94 62.22
CA MET A 1131 30.25 20.08 62.89
C MET A 1131 28.73 19.93 62.94
N THR A 1132 28.23 19.39 64.05
CA THR A 1132 26.81 19.05 64.24
C THR A 1132 26.17 19.93 65.31
N PHE A 1133 25.15 20.70 64.93
CA PHE A 1133 24.40 21.61 65.80
C PHE A 1133 22.94 21.22 65.94
N GLY A 1134 22.41 21.42 67.15
CA GLY A 1134 20.99 21.28 67.44
C GLY A 1134 20.66 21.45 68.92
N THR A 1135 19.38 21.71 69.19
CA THR A 1135 18.85 21.76 70.57
C THR A 1135 18.90 20.37 71.22
N LEU A 1136 18.59 19.34 70.44
CA LEU A 1136 18.67 17.92 70.80
C LEU A 1136 19.63 17.23 69.81
N ARG A 1137 20.81 16.81 70.26
CA ARG A 1137 21.81 16.20 69.35
C ARG A 1137 22.47 14.94 69.90
N SER A 1138 22.91 14.06 68.99
CA SER A 1138 23.67 12.84 69.29
C SER A 1138 24.78 12.62 68.25
N ILE A 1139 26.04 12.51 68.69
CA ILE A 1139 27.24 12.51 67.83
C ILE A 1139 28.23 11.40 68.23
N TYR A 1140 27.78 10.14 68.34
CA TYR A 1140 28.62 9.03 68.80
C TYR A 1140 29.09 8.11 67.67
N HIS A 1141 30.17 7.35 67.97
CA HIS A 1141 30.72 6.30 67.11
C HIS A 1141 31.21 6.77 65.72
N ASN A 1142 31.65 8.03 65.60
CA ASN A 1142 32.30 8.53 64.37
C ASN A 1142 33.82 8.34 64.44
N ILE A 1143 34.45 8.04 63.29
CA ILE A 1143 35.91 7.88 63.14
C ILE A 1143 36.41 9.03 62.28
N ILE A 1144 37.36 9.82 62.80
CA ILE A 1144 37.93 11.00 62.14
C ILE A 1144 39.43 10.74 61.92
N LEU A 1145 39.94 10.99 60.72
CA LEU A 1145 41.34 10.75 60.38
C LEU A 1145 42.28 11.86 60.88
N ILE A 1146 41.86 13.12 60.77
CA ILE A 1146 42.61 14.31 61.22
C ILE A 1146 41.80 14.96 62.35
N ASP A 1147 42.08 14.59 63.60
CA ASP A 1147 41.30 14.97 64.78
C ASP A 1147 41.92 16.11 65.62
N ASP A 1148 43.22 16.36 65.46
CA ASP A 1148 44.01 17.37 66.19
C ASP A 1148 43.41 18.80 66.16
N LEU A 1149 42.54 19.11 65.19
CA LEU A 1149 41.94 20.43 64.99
C LEU A 1149 40.47 20.54 65.46
N CYS A 1150 39.85 19.47 65.94
CA CYS A 1150 38.40 19.44 66.16
C CYS A 1150 37.90 20.30 67.33
N ASN A 1151 38.71 20.54 68.36
CA ASN A 1151 38.32 21.31 69.54
C ASN A 1151 38.53 22.83 69.34
N ASP A 1152 39.65 23.24 68.74
CA ASP A 1152 39.98 24.65 68.54
C ASP A 1152 39.12 25.31 67.44
N GLN A 1153 38.79 24.58 66.38
CA GLN A 1153 38.01 25.13 65.26
C GLN A 1153 36.51 25.32 65.61
N LYS A 1154 35.96 24.53 66.53
CA LYS A 1154 34.54 24.62 66.97
C LYS A 1154 34.23 25.97 67.63
N GLN A 1155 35.18 26.50 68.41
CA GLN A 1155 35.00 27.72 69.19
C GLN A 1155 34.99 28.97 68.29
N TYR A 1156 35.95 29.07 67.35
CA TYR A 1156 36.08 30.19 66.42
C TYR A 1156 34.85 30.44 65.54
N LEU A 1157 34.25 29.39 64.96
CA LEU A 1157 33.08 29.53 64.09
C LEU A 1157 31.76 29.68 64.86
N SER A 1158 31.65 29.11 66.07
CA SER A 1158 30.47 29.34 66.93
C SER A 1158 30.32 30.81 67.31
N GLU A 1159 31.44 31.50 67.56
CA GLU A 1159 31.49 32.94 67.82
C GLU A 1159 31.23 33.75 66.55
N ALA A 1160 31.75 33.31 65.40
CA ALA A 1160 31.55 33.98 64.11
C ALA A 1160 30.14 33.85 63.53
N MET A 1161 29.44 32.72 63.77
CA MET A 1161 28.12 32.42 63.19
C MET A 1161 26.94 32.62 64.17
N ALA A 1162 27.20 33.03 65.42
CA ALA A 1162 26.20 33.26 66.47
C ALA A 1162 25.24 32.06 66.71
N VAL A 1163 25.75 30.82 66.59
CA VAL A 1163 24.97 29.58 66.75
C VAL A 1163 25.08 29.05 68.19
N PRO A 1164 23.97 28.79 68.92
CA PRO A 1164 24.01 28.35 70.30
C PRO A 1164 24.56 26.92 70.47
N VAL A 1165 25.43 26.72 71.46
CA VAL A 1165 25.99 25.40 71.83
C VAL A 1165 24.96 24.62 72.65
N GLY A 1166 24.22 23.71 72.01
CA GLY A 1166 23.20 22.85 72.65
C GLY A 1166 23.76 21.81 73.65
N LYS A 1167 22.86 21.13 74.37
CA LYS A 1167 23.19 20.06 75.33
C LYS A 1167 23.44 18.73 74.62
N ASP A 1168 24.54 18.06 74.94
CA ASP A 1168 24.84 16.70 74.48
C ASP A 1168 24.03 15.67 75.29
N TYR A 1169 23.38 14.72 74.60
CA TYR A 1169 22.58 13.65 75.18
C TYR A 1169 23.21 12.28 74.96
#